data_AF-A0A5C6NNP4-F1
#
_entry.id   AF-A0A5C6NNP4-F1
#
_cell.length_a   1.000
_cell.length_b   1.000
_cell.length_c   1.000
_cell.angle_alpha   90.00
_cell.angle_beta   90.00
_cell.angle_gamma   90.00
#
_symmetry.space_group_name_H-M   'P 1'
#
loop_
_entity.id
_entity.type
_entity.pdbx_description
1 polymer ?
#
loop_
_entity_poly.entity_id
_entity_poly.type
_entity_poly.pdbx_seq_one_letter_code
_entity_poly.pdbx_strand_id
1 'polypeptide(L)'
;MTNEEPLPKKVRLNESDLKTLTREELCTRWKQYDAYVQVLEAKYADLCSNDVTGLKESEEKLKQQQQESARRENILVMRLATKEQEMQECTTQIQYLKQVQQPSAAQLRSSMVDPAINLFFLKMKAELEQTKDKLEQAQNELSAWKFTPDSQTGKKLMAKCRMLIQENQELGRQLSQGRIAQLEAELALQKKYSEELKSSQDELNDFIIQLDEEVEGMQSTILVLQQQLKESRQQMSQTQGSLPGAGPSRTSPAASGSSAEPPTQPEQAGAPPDALARDYGRVSNGPSNGSSSQRSETATPGLYREVSSTEEDFPMSPVVSSPGEAETKLSNHSEEATGNQTTAGRVAGAAGFRGQLSAGYESVDSPTGSETSLTQHSNDTDSTTDPHEDKAALVTKGSRTAGSRHTQNGLDASASDSMVLINIPGGELQTSAVSDQQPRCNMSSGSVVIVSAARTPIGSFNGALSTVPLRDLCSVVIKDVLKRAGVNPEEVSEVIMGHVLTAGHGQNPARQASVDAGIPYPVPAWSCQMICGSGLKAVCLGAQSILTGESTVVVAGGMESMSKAPHTLHMRTGEKLGDASLRDSLLADGLNDAFHGYHMGITAENVAKQWGVSREQQDLFAVQSQNRTEAAQKDGHFDKEIVPISSLCADSKHARSGAVEVKADEFPRHGSNVGSLSKLRPCFIKDGSGTVTAGNASGMNDGAAAVVLMSQSEAEKRGVKPLARIVSSAQVGLEPAVMGIGPIPAIRTAVEKAGWQLEEVDLFEVNEAFAAQSVAVVKELGLNADKVNVSGGAISLGHPLGMSGCRVLVTLLHALQRTGGRKGVASLCIGGGMGIAMCVERS
;
A
#
# COMPACT_ATOMS: atom_id res chain seq x y z
N MET A 1 49.94 -11.64 -44.41
CA MET A 1 50.92 -10.77 -45.09
C MET A 1 51.30 -9.68 -44.12
N THR A 2 52.55 -9.66 -43.68
CA THR A 2 53.15 -8.60 -42.87
C THR A 2 54.39 -8.12 -43.61
N ASN A 3 54.55 -6.81 -43.75
CA ASN A 3 55.75 -6.23 -44.36
C ASN A 3 56.86 -6.22 -43.30
N GLU A 4 57.57 -7.33 -43.13
CA GLU A 4 58.84 -7.28 -42.42
C GLU A 4 59.88 -6.54 -43.26
N GLU A 5 60.30 -5.36 -42.81
CA GLU A 5 61.51 -4.74 -43.35
C GLU A 5 62.72 -5.64 -43.06
N PRO A 6 63.66 -5.79 -44.02
CA PRO A 6 64.81 -6.66 -43.84
C PRO A 6 65.71 -6.15 -42.71
N LEU A 7 65.98 -7.02 -41.73
CA LEU A 7 66.87 -6.75 -40.60
C LEU A 7 68.18 -6.07 -41.05
N PRO A 8 68.66 -5.01 -40.34
CA PRO A 8 69.94 -4.40 -40.64
C PRO A 8 71.06 -5.43 -40.68
N LYS A 9 72.00 -5.32 -41.63
CA LYS A 9 73.11 -6.27 -41.74
C LYS A 9 73.97 -6.20 -40.49
N LYS A 10 74.08 -7.32 -39.77
CA LYS A 10 74.91 -7.45 -38.56
C LYS A 10 76.38 -7.12 -38.84
N VAL A 11 76.77 -5.90 -38.50
CA VAL A 11 78.18 -5.48 -38.48
C VAL A 11 78.89 -6.23 -37.36
N ARG A 12 80.09 -6.73 -37.61
CA ARG A 12 81.05 -7.14 -36.56
C ARG A 12 82.24 -6.19 -36.63
N LEU A 13 82.68 -5.72 -35.47
CA LEU A 13 83.94 -5.03 -35.29
C LEU A 13 84.92 -6.03 -34.67
N ASN A 14 86.03 -6.30 -35.34
CA ASN A 14 87.11 -7.14 -34.83
C ASN A 14 88.28 -6.27 -34.34
N GLU A 15 89.18 -6.84 -33.53
CA GLU A 15 90.29 -6.09 -32.92
C GLU A 15 91.34 -5.57 -33.93
N SER A 16 91.31 -6.09 -35.17
CA SER A 16 92.05 -5.59 -36.33
C SER A 16 91.56 -4.21 -36.81
N ASP A 17 90.26 -3.98 -36.69
CA ASP A 17 89.57 -2.88 -37.38
C ASP A 17 89.78 -1.56 -36.61
N LEU A 18 89.87 -1.68 -35.27
CA LEU A 18 90.27 -0.62 -34.33
C LEU A 18 91.68 -0.06 -34.58
N LYS A 19 92.53 -0.77 -35.32
CA LYS A 19 93.93 -0.39 -35.61
C LYS A 19 94.15 0.08 -37.05
N THR A 20 93.10 0.09 -37.89
CA THR A 20 93.19 0.33 -39.34
C THR A 20 92.14 1.28 -39.91
N LEU A 21 90.99 1.46 -39.26
CA LEU A 21 89.95 2.41 -39.66
C LEU A 21 90.17 3.81 -39.09
N THR A 22 89.65 4.83 -39.78
CA THR A 22 89.60 6.20 -39.26
C THR A 22 88.53 6.34 -38.16
N ARG A 23 88.67 7.39 -37.32
CA ARG A 23 87.74 7.68 -36.21
C ARG A 23 86.29 7.82 -36.67
N GLU A 24 86.07 8.41 -37.83
CA GLU A 24 84.73 8.70 -38.38
C GLU A 24 84.05 7.43 -38.92
N GLU A 25 84.81 6.54 -39.56
CA GLU A 25 84.35 5.21 -39.98
C GLU A 25 84.00 4.32 -38.78
N LEU A 26 84.79 4.38 -37.70
CA LEU A 26 84.52 3.66 -36.45
C LEU A 26 83.24 4.16 -35.78
N CYS A 27 83.05 5.48 -35.64
CA CYS A 27 81.79 6.05 -35.13
C CYS A 27 80.58 5.68 -36.02
N THR A 28 80.77 5.57 -37.34
CA THR A 28 79.70 5.18 -38.28
C THR A 28 79.34 3.70 -38.13
N ARG A 29 80.32 2.79 -38.06
CA ARG A 29 80.09 1.36 -37.79
C ARG A 29 79.47 1.12 -36.40
N TRP A 30 79.86 1.90 -35.39
CA TRP A 30 79.29 1.79 -34.05
C TRP A 30 77.78 2.11 -34.05
N LYS A 31 77.37 3.22 -34.69
CA LYS A 31 75.95 3.59 -34.84
C LYS A 31 75.13 2.52 -35.59
N GLN A 32 75.73 1.84 -36.58
CA GLN A 32 75.09 0.73 -37.29
C GLN A 32 74.94 -0.53 -36.42
N TYR A 33 75.87 -0.78 -35.49
CA TYR A 33 75.76 -1.87 -34.53
C TYR A 33 74.72 -1.58 -33.44
N ASP A 34 74.73 -0.36 -32.90
CA ASP A 34 73.78 0.13 -31.90
C ASP A 34 72.33 0.05 -32.40
N ALA A 35 72.05 0.53 -33.63
CA ALA A 35 70.76 0.38 -34.27
C ALA A 35 70.33 -1.09 -34.51
N TYR A 36 71.28 -1.99 -34.76
CA TYR A 36 71.00 -3.43 -34.87
C TYR A 36 70.66 -4.08 -33.52
N VAL A 37 71.27 -3.62 -32.43
CA VAL A 37 70.96 -4.07 -31.06
C VAL A 37 69.57 -3.58 -30.64
N GLN A 38 69.26 -2.29 -30.83
CA GLN A 38 67.96 -1.72 -30.48
C GLN A 38 66.78 -2.42 -31.19
N VAL A 39 66.95 -2.83 -32.46
CA VAL A 39 65.95 -3.62 -33.20
C VAL A 39 65.78 -5.04 -32.63
N LEU A 40 66.84 -5.66 -32.11
CA LEU A 40 66.75 -6.96 -31.44
C LEU A 40 66.09 -6.85 -30.06
N GLU A 41 66.41 -5.81 -29.28
CA GLU A 41 65.81 -5.55 -27.97
C GLU A 41 64.31 -5.24 -28.10
N ALA A 42 63.91 -4.45 -29.11
CA ALA A 42 62.51 -4.22 -29.45
C ALA A 42 61.78 -5.52 -29.81
N LYS A 43 62.35 -6.37 -30.68
CA LYS A 43 61.75 -7.68 -31.01
C LYS A 43 61.72 -8.66 -29.83
N TYR A 44 62.66 -8.57 -28.89
CA TYR A 44 62.64 -9.38 -27.68
C TYR A 44 61.52 -8.93 -26.73
N ALA A 45 61.36 -7.62 -26.52
CA ALA A 45 60.27 -7.07 -25.73
C ALA A 45 58.89 -7.43 -26.31
N ASP A 46 58.73 -7.38 -27.63
CA ASP A 46 57.49 -7.74 -28.33
C ASP A 46 57.21 -9.26 -28.32
N LEU A 47 58.23 -10.12 -28.25
CA LEU A 47 58.03 -11.55 -27.97
C LEU A 47 57.59 -11.80 -26.52
N CYS A 48 58.12 -11.05 -25.55
CA CYS A 48 57.74 -11.18 -24.14
C CYS A 48 56.33 -10.62 -23.83
N SER A 49 55.81 -9.68 -24.62
CA SER A 49 54.49 -9.08 -24.40
C SER A 49 53.33 -9.96 -24.92
N ASN A 50 53.48 -10.56 -26.10
CA ASN A 50 52.36 -11.13 -26.85
C ASN A 50 51.88 -12.53 -26.37
N ASP A 51 52.75 -13.38 -25.82
CA ASP A 51 52.36 -14.74 -25.41
C ASP A 51 51.63 -14.79 -24.04
N VAL A 52 51.94 -13.87 -23.11
CA VAL A 52 51.48 -13.97 -21.71
C VAL A 52 50.03 -13.55 -21.51
N THR A 53 49.52 -12.62 -22.31
CA THR A 53 48.15 -12.11 -22.23
C THR A 53 47.15 -13.05 -22.91
N GLY A 54 47.45 -13.48 -24.15
CA GLY A 54 46.61 -14.39 -24.92
C GLY A 54 46.39 -15.74 -24.24
N LEU A 55 47.42 -16.29 -23.58
CA LEU A 55 47.29 -17.52 -22.79
C LEU A 55 46.33 -17.36 -21.60
N LYS A 56 46.43 -16.27 -20.83
CA LYS A 56 45.53 -16.01 -19.69
C LYS A 56 44.07 -15.84 -20.12
N GLU A 57 43.82 -15.08 -21.18
CA GLU A 57 42.48 -14.96 -21.76
C GLU A 57 41.93 -16.33 -22.24
N SER A 58 42.79 -17.18 -22.81
CA SER A 58 42.38 -18.52 -23.24
C SER A 58 42.02 -19.44 -22.06
N GLU A 59 42.79 -19.37 -20.97
CA GLU A 59 42.55 -20.12 -19.74
C GLU A 59 41.24 -19.70 -19.06
N GLU A 60 40.97 -18.39 -19.00
CA GLU A 60 39.74 -17.85 -18.42
C GLU A 60 38.50 -18.19 -19.25
N LYS A 61 38.59 -18.10 -20.59
CA LYS A 61 37.53 -18.56 -21.51
C LYS A 61 37.26 -20.07 -21.36
N LEU A 62 38.32 -20.88 -21.19
CA LEU A 62 38.17 -22.32 -20.96
C LEU A 62 37.48 -22.63 -19.62
N LYS A 63 37.85 -21.93 -18.55
CA LYS A 63 37.21 -22.03 -17.22
C LYS A 63 35.72 -21.64 -17.27
N GLN A 64 35.38 -20.53 -17.92
CA GLN A 64 33.98 -20.13 -18.13
C GLN A 64 33.19 -21.19 -18.91
N GLN A 65 33.76 -21.73 -20.00
CA GLN A 65 33.12 -22.77 -20.80
C GLN A 65 32.90 -24.07 -20.01
N GLN A 66 33.87 -24.47 -19.17
CA GLN A 66 33.76 -25.64 -18.30
C GLN A 66 32.69 -25.44 -17.21
N GLN A 67 32.63 -24.25 -16.61
CA GLN A 67 31.63 -23.89 -15.60
C GLN A 67 30.21 -23.81 -16.20
N GLU A 68 30.07 -23.31 -17.44
CA GLU A 68 28.78 -23.32 -18.15
C GLU A 68 28.36 -24.74 -18.54
N SER A 69 29.30 -25.61 -18.93
CA SER A 69 29.03 -27.02 -19.20
C SER A 69 28.48 -27.74 -17.97
N ALA A 70 29.12 -27.58 -16.80
CA ALA A 70 28.63 -28.13 -15.54
C ALA A 70 27.24 -27.59 -15.15
N ARG A 71 26.95 -26.32 -15.46
CA ARG A 71 25.61 -25.73 -15.25
C ARG A 71 24.56 -26.36 -16.18
N ARG A 72 24.89 -26.59 -17.46
CA ARG A 72 24.02 -27.28 -18.43
C ARG A 72 23.76 -28.73 -18.04
N GLU A 73 24.78 -29.44 -17.55
CA GLU A 73 24.67 -30.82 -17.05
C GLU A 73 23.70 -30.93 -15.86
N ASN A 74 23.85 -30.06 -14.85
CA ASN A 74 22.92 -30.03 -13.70
C ASN A 74 21.46 -29.76 -14.12
N ILE A 75 21.23 -28.89 -15.12
CA ILE A 75 19.89 -28.64 -15.67
C ILE A 75 19.33 -29.88 -16.40
N LEU A 76 20.17 -30.65 -17.07
CA LEU A 76 19.77 -31.91 -17.71
C LEU A 76 19.44 -33.00 -16.68
N VAL A 77 20.25 -33.12 -15.61
CA VAL A 77 19.98 -34.06 -14.49
C VAL A 77 18.67 -33.72 -13.79
N MET A 78 18.40 -32.44 -13.48
CA MET A 78 17.10 -32.03 -12.93
C MET A 78 15.93 -32.41 -13.86
N ARG A 79 16.05 -32.14 -15.17
CA ARG A 79 15.02 -32.48 -16.15
C ARG A 79 14.79 -33.98 -16.28
N LEU A 80 15.85 -34.80 -16.15
CA LEU A 80 15.73 -36.25 -16.12
C LEU A 80 14.90 -36.71 -14.92
N ALA A 81 15.24 -36.23 -13.73
CA ALA A 81 14.50 -36.56 -12.49
C ALA A 81 13.01 -36.14 -12.56
N THR A 82 12.70 -34.97 -13.14
CA THR A 82 11.29 -34.57 -13.38
C THR A 82 10.57 -35.56 -14.32
N LYS A 83 11.24 -36.04 -15.38
CA LYS A 83 10.64 -37.02 -16.31
C LYS A 83 10.51 -38.42 -15.72
N GLU A 84 11.39 -38.81 -14.81
CA GLU A 84 11.23 -40.05 -14.03
C GLU A 84 10.03 -39.96 -13.09
N GLN A 85 9.79 -38.81 -12.44
CA GLN A 85 8.59 -38.59 -11.63
C GLN A 85 7.30 -38.64 -12.49
N GLU A 86 7.23 -37.91 -13.60
CA GLU A 86 6.08 -37.95 -14.53
C GLU A 86 5.77 -39.39 -14.99
N MET A 87 6.81 -40.19 -15.24
CA MET A 87 6.68 -41.60 -15.64
C MET A 87 6.13 -42.49 -14.50
N GLN A 88 6.51 -42.23 -13.24
CA GLN A 88 5.94 -42.92 -12.08
C GLN A 88 4.46 -42.56 -11.85
N GLU A 89 4.10 -41.29 -12.02
CA GLU A 89 2.71 -40.83 -11.95
C GLU A 89 1.85 -41.47 -13.04
N CYS A 90 2.32 -41.48 -14.30
CA CYS A 90 1.65 -42.18 -15.40
C CYS A 90 1.50 -43.69 -15.13
N THR A 91 2.54 -44.34 -14.60
CA THR A 91 2.49 -45.76 -14.21
C THR A 91 1.42 -46.03 -13.15
N THR A 92 1.30 -45.14 -12.17
CA THR A 92 0.29 -45.22 -11.10
C THR A 92 -1.13 -45.04 -11.65
N GLN A 93 -1.35 -44.08 -12.56
CA GLN A 93 -2.64 -43.88 -13.24
C GLN A 93 -3.02 -45.10 -14.10
N ILE A 94 -2.06 -45.74 -14.78
CA ILE A 94 -2.30 -46.98 -15.55
C ILE A 94 -2.71 -48.15 -14.62
N GLN A 95 -2.13 -48.26 -13.42
CA GLN A 95 -2.55 -49.26 -12.44
C GLN A 95 -3.98 -49.01 -11.93
N TYR A 96 -4.32 -47.74 -11.63
CA TYR A 96 -5.68 -47.35 -11.25
C TYR A 96 -6.71 -47.67 -12.34
N LEU A 97 -6.44 -47.29 -13.59
CA LEU A 97 -7.32 -47.58 -14.73
C LEU A 97 -7.51 -49.09 -14.96
N LYS A 98 -6.48 -49.91 -14.71
CA LYS A 98 -6.60 -51.39 -14.75
C LYS A 98 -7.51 -51.94 -13.66
N GLN A 99 -7.54 -51.35 -12.46
CA GLN A 99 -8.50 -51.73 -11.41
C GLN A 99 -9.94 -51.34 -11.79
N VAL A 100 -10.14 -50.19 -12.46
CA VAL A 100 -11.47 -49.75 -12.92
C VAL A 100 -12.03 -50.65 -14.03
N GLN A 101 -11.18 -51.27 -14.87
CA GLN A 101 -11.63 -52.12 -15.99
C GLN A 101 -12.12 -53.52 -15.61
N GLN A 102 -11.97 -53.99 -14.36
CA GLN A 102 -12.58 -55.24 -13.89
C GLN A 102 -13.59 -55.00 -12.76
N PRO A 103 -14.85 -54.64 -13.08
CA PRO A 103 -15.88 -54.47 -12.07
C PRO A 103 -16.15 -55.78 -11.33
N SER A 104 -16.09 -55.71 -10.00
CA SER A 104 -16.32 -56.86 -9.13
C SER A 104 -17.77 -57.36 -9.21
N ALA A 105 -17.98 -58.64 -8.89
CA ALA A 105 -19.32 -59.24 -8.83
C ALA A 105 -20.27 -58.57 -7.81
N ALA A 106 -19.78 -57.68 -6.94
CA ALA A 106 -20.61 -56.85 -6.08
C ALA A 106 -21.27 -55.68 -6.86
N GLN A 107 -20.52 -55.01 -7.74
CA GLN A 107 -21.02 -53.86 -8.53
C GLN A 107 -22.08 -54.28 -9.55
N LEU A 108 -21.94 -55.47 -10.14
CA LEU A 108 -22.96 -56.07 -11.02
C LEU A 108 -24.27 -56.43 -10.29
N ARG A 109 -24.26 -56.55 -8.95
CA ARG A 109 -25.50 -56.78 -8.17
C ARG A 109 -26.23 -55.50 -7.81
N SER A 110 -25.54 -54.36 -7.67
CA SER A 110 -26.19 -53.08 -7.36
C SER A 110 -26.94 -52.45 -8.55
N SER A 111 -26.64 -52.85 -9.79
CA SER A 111 -27.34 -52.38 -11.00
C SER A 111 -28.61 -53.16 -11.35
N MET A 112 -28.87 -54.29 -10.66
CA MET A 112 -30.02 -55.17 -10.93
C MET A 112 -31.16 -55.06 -9.89
N VAL A 113 -31.04 -54.13 -8.94
CA VAL A 113 -32.12 -53.81 -7.98
C VAL A 113 -32.79 -52.51 -8.42
N ASP A 114 -34.12 -52.49 -8.37
CA ASP A 114 -34.93 -51.33 -8.75
C ASP A 114 -34.43 -50.03 -8.04
N PRO A 115 -34.27 -48.90 -8.76
CA PRO A 115 -33.71 -47.68 -8.17
C PRO A 115 -34.46 -47.14 -6.96
N ALA A 116 -35.79 -47.26 -6.90
CA ALA A 116 -36.59 -46.81 -5.77
C ALA A 116 -36.44 -47.75 -4.57
N ILE A 117 -36.40 -49.07 -4.80
CA ILE A 117 -36.13 -50.07 -3.75
C ILE A 117 -34.72 -49.87 -3.18
N ASN A 118 -33.72 -49.68 -4.04
CA ASN A 118 -32.33 -49.43 -3.61
C ASN A 118 -32.21 -48.14 -2.79
N LEU A 119 -32.88 -47.05 -3.19
CA LEU A 119 -32.90 -45.80 -2.43
C LEU A 119 -33.54 -45.99 -1.04
N PHE A 120 -34.63 -46.77 -0.95
CA PHE A 120 -35.28 -47.09 0.32
C PHE A 120 -34.38 -47.94 1.22
N PHE A 121 -33.69 -48.94 0.66
CA PHE A 121 -32.76 -49.81 1.39
C PHE A 121 -31.53 -49.03 1.91
N LEU A 122 -31.00 -48.10 1.11
CA LEU A 122 -29.93 -47.19 1.51
C LEU A 122 -30.38 -46.26 2.65
N LYS A 123 -31.61 -45.72 2.58
CA LYS A 123 -32.18 -44.88 3.65
C LYS A 123 -32.36 -45.67 4.95
N MET A 124 -32.96 -46.86 4.89
CA MET A 124 -33.11 -47.75 6.05
C MET A 124 -31.75 -48.16 6.64
N LYS A 125 -30.72 -48.38 5.81
CA LYS A 125 -29.37 -48.68 6.29
C LYS A 125 -28.74 -47.48 7.00
N ALA A 126 -28.90 -46.26 6.48
CA ALA A 126 -28.40 -45.04 7.13
C ALA A 126 -29.11 -44.76 8.46
N GLU A 127 -30.43 -44.98 8.52
CA GLU A 127 -31.21 -44.89 9.77
C GLU A 127 -30.78 -45.96 10.78
N LEU A 128 -30.55 -47.21 10.34
CA LEU A 128 -30.04 -48.30 11.17
C LEU A 128 -28.66 -47.96 11.77
N GLU A 129 -27.70 -47.55 10.95
CA GLU A 129 -26.36 -47.19 11.43
C GLU A 129 -26.43 -46.01 12.42
N GLN A 130 -27.22 -44.97 12.14
CA GLN A 130 -27.40 -43.85 13.07
C GLN A 130 -28.06 -44.28 14.41
N THR A 131 -28.97 -45.27 14.41
CA THR A 131 -29.50 -45.83 15.68
C THR A 131 -28.48 -46.68 16.42
N LYS A 132 -27.56 -47.33 15.71
CA LYS A 132 -26.48 -48.14 16.27
C LYS A 132 -25.36 -47.26 16.86
N ASP A 133 -24.99 -46.17 16.19
CA ASP A 133 -24.07 -45.14 16.72
C ASP A 133 -24.61 -44.56 18.03
N LYS A 134 -25.90 -44.21 18.06
CA LYS A 134 -26.59 -43.71 19.27
C LYS A 134 -26.63 -44.75 20.40
N LEU A 135 -26.82 -46.03 20.05
CA LEU A 135 -26.78 -47.13 21.02
C LEU A 135 -25.36 -47.29 21.59
N GLU A 136 -24.33 -47.27 20.76
CA GLU A 136 -22.93 -47.36 21.19
C GLU A 136 -22.50 -46.13 22.01
N GLN A 137 -22.95 -44.94 21.65
CA GLN A 137 -22.73 -43.72 22.42
C GLN A 137 -23.37 -43.80 23.82
N ALA A 138 -24.64 -44.22 23.92
CA ALA A 138 -25.30 -44.45 25.20
C ALA A 138 -24.66 -45.59 26.02
N GLN A 139 -24.18 -46.66 25.35
CA GLN A 139 -23.45 -47.76 25.97
C GLN A 139 -22.12 -47.27 26.57
N ASN A 140 -21.41 -46.38 25.84
CA ASN A 140 -20.15 -45.77 26.28
C ASN A 140 -20.38 -44.81 27.46
N GLU A 141 -21.42 -43.96 27.42
CA GLU A 141 -21.84 -43.09 28.54
C GLU A 141 -22.19 -43.91 29.79
N LEU A 142 -22.95 -45.00 29.64
CA LEU A 142 -23.27 -45.94 30.72
C LEU A 142 -22.01 -46.62 31.29
N SER A 143 -20.98 -46.84 30.47
CA SER A 143 -19.69 -47.38 30.92
C SER A 143 -18.83 -46.34 31.65
N ALA A 144 -18.88 -45.07 31.24
CA ALA A 144 -18.16 -43.96 31.87
C ALA A 144 -18.65 -43.70 33.30
N TRP A 145 -19.95 -43.94 33.57
CA TRP A 145 -20.54 -43.89 34.91
C TRP A 145 -20.04 -44.98 35.89
N LYS A 146 -19.16 -45.89 35.45
CA LYS A 146 -18.49 -46.90 36.30
C LYS A 146 -16.97 -46.76 36.29
N PHE A 147 -16.47 -45.53 36.28
CA PHE A 147 -15.03 -45.27 36.34
C PHE A 147 -14.41 -45.70 37.68
N THR A 148 -13.56 -46.73 37.62
CA THR A 148 -12.57 -47.04 38.67
C THR A 148 -11.17 -47.15 38.05
N PRO A 149 -10.10 -46.74 38.75
CA PRO A 149 -8.73 -46.80 38.22
C PRO A 149 -8.30 -48.21 37.79
N ASP A 150 -8.81 -49.24 38.47
CA ASP A 150 -8.51 -50.65 38.20
C ASP A 150 -9.24 -51.28 37.02
N SER A 151 -10.24 -50.60 36.46
CA SER A 151 -10.93 -51.04 35.24
C SER A 151 -9.96 -51.14 34.04
N GLN A 152 -10.27 -52.00 33.07
CA GLN A 152 -9.50 -52.09 31.82
C GLN A 152 -9.37 -50.73 31.12
N THR A 153 -10.43 -49.92 31.14
CA THR A 153 -10.47 -48.58 30.54
C THR A 153 -9.60 -47.60 31.33
N GLY A 154 -9.68 -47.60 32.67
CA GLY A 154 -8.83 -46.80 33.55
C GLY A 154 -7.34 -47.13 33.39
N LYS A 155 -6.99 -48.42 33.35
CA LYS A 155 -5.61 -48.89 33.12
C LYS A 155 -5.07 -48.49 31.74
N LYS A 156 -5.89 -48.54 30.68
CA LYS A 156 -5.52 -48.04 29.33
C LYS A 156 -5.35 -46.51 29.31
N LEU A 157 -6.23 -45.76 29.96
CA LEU A 157 -6.11 -44.30 30.07
C LEU A 157 -4.83 -43.91 30.82
N MET A 158 -4.57 -44.50 31.99
CA MET A 158 -3.37 -44.22 32.78
C MET A 158 -2.07 -44.65 32.07
N ALA A 159 -2.10 -45.69 31.23
CA ALA A 159 -0.98 -46.03 30.35
C ALA A 159 -0.76 -44.95 29.28
N LYS A 160 -1.82 -44.46 28.62
CA LYS A 160 -1.73 -43.39 27.61
C LYS A 160 -1.28 -42.05 28.21
N CYS A 161 -1.72 -41.72 29.43
CA CYS A 161 -1.23 -40.53 30.14
C CYS A 161 0.27 -40.63 30.47
N ARG A 162 0.77 -41.81 30.89
CA ARG A 162 2.22 -42.00 31.10
C ARG A 162 3.02 -41.83 29.80
N MET A 163 2.54 -42.38 28.68
CA MET A 163 3.17 -42.17 27.37
C MET A 163 3.21 -40.68 26.99
N LEU A 164 2.09 -39.97 27.11
CA LEU A 164 2.01 -38.54 26.79
C LEU A 164 2.91 -37.66 27.68
N ILE A 165 3.10 -38.02 28.95
CA ILE A 165 4.05 -37.33 29.85
C ILE A 165 5.49 -37.56 29.36
N GLN A 166 5.84 -38.79 29.00
CA GLN A 166 7.17 -39.17 28.53
C GLN A 166 7.49 -38.55 27.16
N GLU A 167 6.50 -38.47 26.28
CA GLU A 167 6.57 -37.82 24.96
C GLU A 167 6.77 -36.30 25.08
N ASN A 168 6.04 -35.62 25.98
CA ASN A 168 6.26 -34.20 26.28
C ASN A 168 7.64 -33.93 26.90
N GLN A 169 8.17 -34.83 27.74
CA GLN A 169 9.51 -34.71 28.31
C GLN A 169 10.60 -34.80 27.21
N GLU A 170 10.46 -35.74 26.27
CA GLU A 170 11.40 -35.88 25.15
C GLU A 170 11.29 -34.71 24.15
N LEU A 171 10.07 -34.21 23.87
CA LEU A 171 9.88 -32.99 23.07
C LEU A 171 10.53 -31.76 23.73
N GLY A 172 10.40 -31.60 25.05
CA GLY A 172 11.12 -30.55 25.79
C GLY A 172 12.64 -30.68 25.71
N ARG A 173 13.16 -31.91 25.72
CA ARG A 173 14.59 -32.21 25.54
C ARG A 173 15.07 -31.86 24.13
N GLN A 174 14.27 -32.15 23.11
CA GLN A 174 14.58 -31.82 21.71
C GLN A 174 14.51 -30.30 21.44
N LEU A 175 13.49 -29.61 21.97
CA LEU A 175 13.36 -28.15 21.85
C LEU A 175 14.52 -27.39 22.52
N SER A 176 14.94 -27.83 23.71
CA SER A 176 16.09 -27.23 24.40
C SER A 176 17.41 -27.49 23.66
N GLN A 177 17.65 -28.70 23.15
CA GLN A 177 18.83 -28.99 22.33
C GLN A 177 18.86 -28.22 20.99
N GLY A 178 17.72 -28.13 20.29
CA GLY A 178 17.61 -27.37 19.06
C GLY A 178 17.86 -25.86 19.25
N ARG A 179 17.35 -25.28 20.35
CA ARG A 179 17.55 -23.86 20.66
C ARG A 179 18.98 -23.52 21.06
N ILE A 180 19.67 -24.44 21.76
CA ILE A 180 21.12 -24.28 22.06
C ILE A 180 21.93 -24.25 20.76
N ALA A 181 21.69 -25.20 19.85
CA ALA A 181 22.39 -25.26 18.56
C ALA A 181 22.16 -24.03 17.66
N GLN A 182 20.97 -23.40 17.73
CA GLN A 182 20.73 -22.12 17.06
C GLN A 182 21.56 -20.98 17.67
N LEU A 183 21.56 -20.83 19.00
CA LEU A 183 22.31 -19.79 19.70
C LEU A 183 23.82 -19.93 19.51
N GLU A 184 24.35 -21.16 19.46
CA GLU A 184 25.76 -21.43 19.14
C GLU A 184 26.12 -21.02 17.71
N ALA A 185 25.23 -21.25 16.73
CA ALA A 185 25.42 -20.84 15.35
C ALA A 185 25.33 -19.31 15.16
N GLU A 186 24.39 -18.65 15.84
CA GLU A 186 24.26 -17.18 15.84
C GLU A 186 25.48 -16.51 16.51
N LEU A 187 25.96 -17.04 17.64
CA LEU A 187 27.18 -16.57 18.30
C LEU A 187 28.43 -16.74 17.44
N ALA A 188 28.54 -17.86 16.69
CA ALA A 188 29.64 -18.07 15.75
C ALA A 188 29.60 -17.08 14.57
N LEU A 189 28.41 -16.79 14.04
CA LEU A 189 28.22 -15.80 12.98
C LEU A 189 28.57 -14.38 13.45
N GLN A 190 28.11 -14.00 14.66
CA GLN A 190 28.40 -12.68 15.24
C GLN A 190 29.90 -12.48 15.49
N LYS A 191 30.62 -13.51 15.98
CA LYS A 191 32.08 -13.45 16.16
C LYS A 191 32.79 -13.21 14.83
N LYS A 192 32.48 -13.98 13.78
CA LYS A 192 33.07 -13.79 12.45
C LYS A 192 32.81 -12.39 11.88
N TYR A 193 31.60 -11.86 12.06
CA TYR A 193 31.28 -10.50 11.64
C TYR A 193 32.05 -9.43 12.43
N SER A 194 32.28 -9.66 13.73
CA SER A 194 33.12 -8.79 14.56
C SER A 194 34.61 -8.86 14.21
N GLU A 195 35.09 -10.01 13.71
CA GLU A 195 36.46 -10.19 13.21
C GLU A 195 36.65 -9.49 11.85
N GLU A 196 35.67 -9.61 10.95
CA GLU A 196 35.65 -8.89 9.65
C GLU A 196 35.59 -7.37 9.83
N LEU A 197 34.73 -6.87 10.73
CA LEU A 197 34.70 -5.45 11.11
C LEU A 197 36.04 -4.98 11.67
N LYS A 198 36.74 -5.81 12.44
CA LYS A 198 38.04 -5.44 12.98
C LYS A 198 39.11 -5.37 11.90
N SER A 199 39.17 -6.35 10.98
CA SER A 199 40.09 -6.31 9.82
C SER A 199 39.86 -5.03 9.02
N SER A 200 38.60 -4.70 8.70
CA SER A 200 38.27 -3.49 7.95
C SER A 200 38.60 -2.19 8.69
N GLN A 201 38.62 -2.18 10.03
CA GLN A 201 39.05 -1.03 10.83
C GLN A 201 40.57 -0.91 10.87
N ASP A 202 41.29 -2.03 11.00
CA ASP A 202 42.75 -2.07 10.98
C ASP A 202 43.28 -1.65 9.57
N GLU A 203 42.65 -2.13 8.49
CA GLU A 203 42.89 -1.69 7.10
C GLU A 203 42.64 -0.18 6.89
N LEU A 204 41.59 0.37 7.52
CA LEU A 204 41.30 1.80 7.46
C LEU A 204 42.34 2.64 8.22
N ASN A 205 42.85 2.13 9.34
CA ASN A 205 43.90 2.79 10.12
C ASN A 205 45.21 2.86 9.32
N ASP A 206 45.61 1.75 8.67
CA ASP A 206 46.81 1.71 7.81
C ASP A 206 46.70 2.69 6.62
N PHE A 207 45.51 2.85 6.04
CA PHE A 207 45.25 3.83 4.99
C PHE A 207 45.33 5.29 5.48
N ILE A 208 44.89 5.57 6.71
CA ILE A 208 45.03 6.90 7.33
C ILE A 208 46.51 7.24 7.56
N ILE A 209 47.32 6.27 8.03
CA ILE A 209 48.77 6.46 8.22
C ILE A 209 49.46 6.80 6.89
N GLN A 210 49.11 6.11 5.80
CA GLN A 210 49.65 6.42 4.46
C GLN A 210 49.26 7.82 3.97
N LEU A 211 48.04 8.27 4.25
CA LEU A 211 47.60 9.62 3.91
C LEU A 211 48.37 10.70 4.69
N ASP A 212 48.64 10.48 5.98
CA ASP A 212 49.45 11.41 6.77
C ASP A 212 50.91 11.48 6.26
N GLU A 213 51.51 10.34 5.88
CA GLU A 213 52.85 10.30 5.25
C GLU A 213 52.89 11.07 3.91
N GLU A 214 51.88 10.89 3.04
CA GLU A 214 51.78 11.66 1.79
C GLU A 214 51.58 13.16 2.04
N VAL A 215 50.80 13.53 3.05
CA VAL A 215 50.55 14.92 3.44
C VAL A 215 51.81 15.58 4.01
N GLU A 216 52.59 14.91 4.87
CA GLU A 216 53.90 15.41 5.31
C GLU A 216 54.88 15.59 4.13
N GLY A 217 54.91 14.63 3.20
CA GLY A 217 55.71 14.71 1.97
C GLY A 217 55.33 15.91 1.09
N MET A 218 54.04 16.19 0.93
CA MET A 218 53.54 17.37 0.23
C MET A 218 53.89 18.67 0.97
N GLN A 219 53.72 18.74 2.30
CA GLN A 219 54.07 19.92 3.10
C GLN A 219 55.56 20.25 3.03
N SER A 220 56.43 19.23 3.12
CA SER A 220 57.88 19.36 2.94
C SER A 220 58.22 19.91 1.55
N THR A 221 57.58 19.38 0.50
CA THR A 221 57.75 19.84 -0.88
C THR A 221 57.31 21.31 -1.06
N ILE A 222 56.17 21.70 -0.47
CA ILE A 222 55.69 23.09 -0.47
C ILE A 222 56.69 24.02 0.22
N LEU A 223 57.28 23.61 1.35
CA LEU A 223 58.26 24.42 2.09
C LEU A 223 59.56 24.63 1.29
N VAL A 224 60.05 23.60 0.59
CA VAL A 224 61.18 23.71 -0.34
C VAL A 224 60.85 24.66 -1.50
N LEU A 225 59.67 24.55 -2.10
CA LEU A 225 59.24 25.45 -3.18
C LEU A 225 59.09 26.90 -2.72
N GLN A 226 58.57 27.14 -1.50
CA GLN A 226 58.49 28.48 -0.91
C GLN A 226 59.89 29.09 -0.69
N GLN A 227 60.86 28.29 -0.23
CA GLN A 227 62.25 28.75 -0.06
C GLN A 227 62.91 29.07 -1.41
N GLN A 228 62.78 28.22 -2.43
CA GLN A 228 63.27 28.50 -3.79
C GLN A 228 62.62 29.76 -4.41
N LEU A 229 61.34 29.98 -4.17
CA LEU A 229 60.60 31.15 -4.66
C LEU A 229 61.03 32.43 -3.92
N LYS A 230 61.37 32.33 -2.63
CA LYS A 230 61.95 33.42 -1.81
C LYS A 230 63.37 33.78 -2.28
N GLU A 231 64.22 32.80 -2.57
CA GLU A 231 65.56 32.99 -3.13
C GLU A 231 65.49 33.64 -4.53
N SER A 232 64.60 33.16 -5.39
CA SER A 232 64.35 33.72 -6.72
C SER A 232 63.83 35.17 -6.64
N ARG A 233 62.95 35.48 -5.68
CA ARG A 233 62.52 36.87 -5.40
C ARG A 233 63.67 37.76 -4.92
N GLN A 234 64.59 37.24 -4.10
CA GLN A 234 65.77 37.98 -3.69
C GLN A 234 66.72 38.26 -4.87
N GLN A 235 66.99 37.27 -5.73
CA GLN A 235 67.79 37.44 -6.94
C GLN A 235 67.16 38.46 -7.91
N MET A 236 65.84 38.42 -8.10
CA MET A 236 65.11 39.44 -8.88
C MET A 236 65.25 40.84 -8.28
N SER A 237 65.12 40.99 -6.95
CA SER A 237 65.26 42.28 -6.27
C SER A 237 66.68 42.87 -6.37
N GLN A 238 67.72 42.01 -6.30
CA GLN A 238 69.11 42.41 -6.48
C GLN A 238 69.40 42.83 -7.93
N THR A 239 68.70 42.23 -8.89
CA THR A 239 68.82 42.54 -10.33
C THR A 239 68.07 43.81 -10.73
N GLN A 240 67.04 44.23 -9.98
CA GLN A 240 66.30 45.48 -10.21
C GLN A 240 66.87 46.71 -9.46
N GLY A 241 67.83 46.53 -8.56
CA GLY A 241 68.38 47.61 -7.72
C GLY A 241 69.36 48.58 -8.40
N SER A 242 69.49 48.57 -9.73
CA SER A 242 70.69 49.07 -10.41
C SER A 242 70.47 49.90 -11.70
N LEU A 243 69.47 50.80 -11.74
CA LEU A 243 69.35 51.91 -12.73
C LEU A 243 68.52 53.11 -12.16
N PRO A 244 68.80 54.40 -12.47
CA PRO A 244 68.31 55.52 -11.65
C PRO A 244 67.40 56.59 -12.33
N GLY A 245 66.31 56.97 -11.63
CA GLY A 245 65.95 58.36 -11.25
C GLY A 245 65.34 59.38 -12.25
N ALA A 246 64.12 59.87 -11.93
CA ALA A 246 63.55 61.18 -12.36
C ALA A 246 62.47 61.67 -11.36
N GLY A 247 62.09 62.97 -11.36
CA GLY A 247 61.37 63.64 -10.24
C GLY A 247 59.99 64.31 -10.52
N PRO A 248 59.38 65.04 -9.53
CA PRO A 248 57.92 65.27 -9.44
C PRO A 248 57.42 66.73 -9.24
N SER A 249 56.08 66.98 -9.30
CA SER A 249 55.41 68.15 -8.66
C SER A 249 53.87 68.12 -8.54
N ARG A 250 53.32 68.39 -7.31
CA ARG A 250 52.29 69.41 -6.91
C ARG A 250 50.82 69.35 -7.47
N THR A 251 49.72 69.74 -6.77
CA THR A 251 49.49 70.42 -5.45
C THR A 251 48.03 70.30 -4.89
N SER A 252 47.87 70.12 -3.56
CA SER A 252 46.87 70.68 -2.57
C SER A 252 45.32 70.60 -2.75
N PRO A 253 44.48 70.76 -1.68
CA PRO A 253 44.59 70.56 -0.21
C PRO A 253 43.66 69.36 0.24
N ALA A 254 42.96 69.18 1.38
CA ALA A 254 42.67 69.75 2.73
C ALA A 254 42.23 68.53 3.66
N ALA A 255 42.17 68.47 5.01
CA ALA A 255 41.91 69.35 6.18
C ALA A 255 40.40 69.61 6.52
N SER A 256 39.87 69.47 7.77
CA SER A 256 40.49 69.21 9.09
C SER A 256 39.61 68.53 10.18
N GLY A 257 40.22 67.65 11.01
CA GLY A 257 39.70 67.08 12.27
C GLY A 257 40.17 65.62 12.48
N SER A 258 40.24 65.02 13.68
CA SER A 258 40.19 65.51 15.08
C SER A 258 40.96 64.53 16.03
N SER A 259 40.76 64.55 17.36
CA SER A 259 41.49 63.74 18.38
C SER A 259 40.53 63.06 19.39
N ALA A 260 40.87 62.01 20.17
CA ALA A 260 42.19 61.44 20.55
C ALA A 260 42.18 59.88 20.77
N GLU A 261 43.38 59.33 21.04
CA GLU A 261 43.83 57.90 21.13
C GLU A 261 43.54 57.20 22.50
N PRO A 262 43.95 55.92 22.83
CA PRO A 262 44.91 54.97 22.17
C PRO A 262 44.52 53.44 22.17
N PRO A 263 45.41 52.48 21.80
CA PRO A 263 46.31 52.40 20.63
C PRO A 263 46.24 51.05 19.83
N THR A 264 46.92 51.02 18.67
CA THR A 264 47.46 49.83 17.93
C THR A 264 46.48 48.80 17.30
N GLN A 265 45.99 49.19 16.11
CA GLN A 265 45.52 48.45 14.93
C GLN A 265 46.56 47.49 14.28
N PRO A 266 46.34 46.83 13.09
CA PRO A 266 45.14 46.76 12.19
C PRO A 266 44.72 45.29 11.80
N GLU A 267 43.61 44.92 11.11
CA GLU A 267 42.67 45.53 10.13
C GLU A 267 43.12 45.60 8.64
N GLN A 268 42.27 45.58 7.59
CA GLN A 268 41.00 44.85 7.31
C GLN A 268 40.68 44.86 5.78
N ALA A 269 39.41 44.68 5.35
CA ALA A 269 38.87 44.62 3.97
C ALA A 269 38.97 45.93 3.13
N GLY A 270 38.54 46.07 1.85
CA GLY A 270 38.07 45.13 0.79
C GLY A 270 37.04 45.74 -0.22
N ALA A 271 37.09 45.33 -1.51
CA ALA A 271 36.13 45.57 -2.63
C ALA A 271 35.87 47.05 -3.08
N PRO A 272 35.09 47.37 -4.17
CA PRO A 272 34.52 46.60 -5.31
C PRO A 272 35.22 47.02 -6.65
N PRO A 273 34.65 47.30 -7.88
CA PRO A 273 33.30 47.17 -8.50
C PRO A 273 33.28 46.60 -9.97
N ASP A 274 32.41 47.13 -10.86
CA ASP A 274 31.87 46.55 -12.13
C ASP A 274 32.55 46.95 -13.47
N ALA A 275 32.38 46.13 -14.55
CA ALA A 275 31.45 46.42 -15.67
C ALA A 275 31.60 45.60 -17.00
N LEU A 276 30.48 45.01 -17.48
CA LEU A 276 29.99 44.84 -18.88
C LEU A 276 30.62 43.88 -19.95
N ALA A 277 29.80 42.88 -20.34
CA ALA A 277 29.26 42.59 -21.72
C ALA A 277 29.87 41.54 -22.71
N ARG A 278 28.98 40.58 -23.13
CA ARG A 278 28.79 39.95 -24.49
C ARG A 278 29.90 39.07 -25.12
N ASP A 279 29.64 38.06 -25.98
CA ASP A 279 28.44 37.25 -26.32
C ASP A 279 28.83 35.94 -27.10
N TYR A 280 27.95 34.91 -27.09
CA TYR A 280 27.84 33.69 -27.96
C TYR A 280 29.06 32.90 -28.53
N GLY A 281 29.06 31.55 -28.31
CA GLY A 281 28.92 30.60 -29.44
C GLY A 281 29.78 29.30 -29.56
N ARG A 282 29.13 28.12 -29.38
CA ARG A 282 29.36 26.77 -30.00
C ARG A 282 30.74 26.05 -29.94
N VAL A 283 30.92 24.71 -29.99
CA VAL A 283 30.14 23.44 -29.80
C VAL A 283 31.16 22.30 -29.61
N SER A 284 30.97 21.34 -28.69
CA SER A 284 31.42 19.94 -28.83
C SER A 284 30.80 19.00 -27.76
N ASN A 285 30.85 17.69 -28.01
CA ASN A 285 30.12 16.64 -27.27
C ASN A 285 30.85 16.14 -26.00
N GLY A 286 30.11 15.54 -25.05
CA GLY A 286 30.66 14.78 -23.89
C GLY A 286 30.99 13.31 -24.24
N PRO A 287 30.90 12.31 -23.32
CA PRO A 287 30.45 12.37 -21.92
C PRO A 287 31.42 11.71 -20.89
N SER A 288 31.19 11.89 -19.58
CA SER A 288 31.83 11.10 -18.50
C SER A 288 31.05 11.13 -17.17
N ASN A 289 31.38 10.19 -16.27
CA ASN A 289 30.74 9.99 -14.96
C ASN A 289 31.41 10.82 -13.85
N GLY A 290 30.71 11.05 -12.72
CA GLY A 290 31.40 11.34 -11.45
C GLY A 290 30.60 12.17 -10.42
N SER A 291 30.50 11.62 -9.21
CA SER A 291 30.16 12.28 -7.95
C SER A 291 31.11 13.45 -7.61
N SER A 292 30.84 14.35 -6.64
CA SER A 292 30.09 14.15 -5.40
C SER A 292 29.52 15.43 -4.76
N SER A 293 28.72 15.19 -3.72
CA SER A 293 28.18 16.08 -2.70
C SER A 293 29.15 17.16 -2.15
N GLN A 294 28.60 18.33 -1.82
CA GLN A 294 29.10 19.16 -0.72
C GLN A 294 27.95 19.64 0.18
N ARG A 295 28.13 19.51 1.50
CA ARG A 295 27.34 20.14 2.55
C ARG A 295 28.26 20.24 3.78
N SER A 296 28.60 21.46 4.21
CA SER A 296 29.52 21.67 5.34
C SER A 296 28.77 22.02 6.63
N GLU A 297 29.49 21.90 7.74
CA GLU A 297 29.03 22.13 9.12
C GLU A 297 29.22 23.58 9.56
N THR A 298 28.67 23.93 10.74
CA THR A 298 29.15 25.03 11.59
C THR A 298 29.05 24.68 13.07
N ALA A 299 29.96 25.25 13.88
CA ALA A 299 30.43 24.69 15.15
C ALA A 299 29.69 25.09 16.45
N THR A 300 30.11 24.48 17.56
CA THR A 300 29.74 24.76 18.97
C THR A 300 30.49 25.97 19.57
N PRO A 301 30.10 26.44 20.78
CA PRO A 301 30.89 26.11 21.99
C PRO A 301 30.02 25.82 23.26
N GLY A 302 30.65 25.37 24.36
CA GLY A 302 29.96 24.93 25.60
C GLY A 302 30.54 25.49 26.92
N LEU A 303 30.11 24.95 28.07
CA LEU A 303 30.53 25.36 29.43
C LEU A 303 30.49 24.20 30.46
N TYR A 304 31.25 24.35 31.56
CA TYR A 304 31.47 23.37 32.65
C TYR A 304 30.52 23.56 33.86
N ARG A 305 30.05 22.47 34.49
CA ARG A 305 30.18 22.21 35.96
C ARG A 305 29.86 20.74 36.34
N GLU A 306 29.97 20.43 37.64
CA GLU A 306 30.56 19.20 38.20
C GLU A 306 29.66 18.52 39.28
N VAL A 307 29.99 17.27 39.66
CA VAL A 307 29.49 16.42 40.79
C VAL A 307 28.00 15.98 40.81
N SER A 308 27.61 14.78 41.32
CA SER A 308 28.34 13.65 41.95
C SER A 308 27.58 12.30 41.89
N SER A 309 28.32 11.16 41.92
CA SER A 309 28.05 9.86 42.62
C SER A 309 26.76 9.05 42.34
N THR A 310 26.71 7.71 42.37
CA THR A 310 27.68 6.57 42.30
C THR A 310 26.86 5.26 42.32
N GLU A 311 27.19 4.24 41.51
CA GLU A 311 26.94 2.80 41.81
C GLU A 311 28.06 1.95 41.15
N GLU A 312 28.35 0.76 41.70
CA GLU A 312 29.40 -0.19 41.26
C GLU A 312 28.88 -1.65 41.13
N ASP A 313 29.73 -2.57 40.69
CA ASP A 313 29.43 -3.87 40.08
C ASP A 313 29.02 -5.07 40.99
N PHE A 314 28.51 -6.11 40.29
CA PHE A 314 28.49 -7.57 40.55
C PHE A 314 29.59 -8.14 41.51
N PRO A 315 29.42 -9.34 42.17
CA PRO A 315 29.08 -10.60 41.48
C PRO A 315 28.47 -11.84 42.24
N MET A 316 28.00 -12.81 41.44
CA MET A 316 28.04 -14.31 41.59
C MET A 316 27.44 -15.09 42.80
N SER A 317 27.03 -16.34 42.52
CA SER A 317 26.34 -17.30 43.43
C SER A 317 27.28 -18.28 44.17
N PRO A 318 26.80 -19.04 45.20
CA PRO A 318 26.75 -20.51 45.06
C PRO A 318 25.70 -21.34 45.89
N VAL A 319 25.13 -22.38 45.24
CA VAL A 319 25.06 -23.82 45.67
C VAL A 319 24.38 -24.28 47.00
N VAL A 320 23.22 -24.98 46.86
CA VAL A 320 22.70 -26.20 47.56
C VAL A 320 22.47 -26.25 49.09
N SER A 321 21.26 -26.67 49.53
CA SER A 321 21.02 -27.71 50.57
C SER A 321 19.55 -28.15 50.76
N SER A 322 19.37 -29.37 51.28
CA SER A 322 18.15 -30.07 51.80
C SER A 322 18.64 -31.24 52.68
N PRO A 323 17.87 -31.95 53.55
CA PRO A 323 16.40 -32.11 53.60
C PRO A 323 15.79 -32.06 55.05
N GLY A 324 14.57 -32.60 55.26
CA GLY A 324 14.00 -32.92 56.59
C GLY A 324 12.60 -33.57 56.51
N GLU A 325 12.36 -34.65 57.27
CA GLU A 325 11.15 -35.50 57.22
C GLU A 325 10.33 -35.48 58.53
N ALA A 326 9.01 -35.75 58.46
CA ALA A 326 8.16 -36.20 59.58
C ALA A 326 6.85 -36.85 59.08
N GLU A 327 6.27 -37.81 59.84
CA GLU A 327 5.18 -38.70 59.40
C GLU A 327 3.86 -38.61 60.24
N THR A 328 2.82 -39.31 59.75
CA THR A 328 1.60 -39.82 60.45
C THR A 328 0.42 -38.84 60.66
N LYS A 329 -0.86 -39.27 60.80
CA LYS A 329 -1.46 -40.62 61.01
C LYS A 329 -2.92 -40.75 60.44
N LEU A 330 -3.55 -41.92 60.59
CA LEU A 330 -4.79 -42.39 59.91
C LEU A 330 -6.06 -42.51 60.79
N SER A 331 -7.26 -42.40 60.18
CA SER A 331 -8.52 -43.16 60.45
C SER A 331 -9.58 -42.78 59.37
N ASN A 332 -10.39 -43.64 58.72
CA ASN A 332 -11.32 -44.74 59.12
C ASN A 332 -12.63 -44.19 59.78
N HIS A 333 -13.88 -44.58 59.48
CA HIS A 333 -14.58 -45.56 58.59
C HIS A 333 -15.90 -44.86 58.08
N SER A 334 -16.55 -45.07 56.92
CA SER A 334 -17.09 -46.23 56.16
C SER A 334 -18.37 -46.91 56.69
N GLU A 335 -19.53 -46.62 56.08
CA GLU A 335 -20.76 -47.44 55.86
C GLU A 335 -21.81 -46.48 55.20
N GLU A 336 -22.52 -46.70 54.09
CA GLU A 336 -23.13 -47.86 53.39
C GLU A 336 -24.56 -48.23 53.83
N ALA A 337 -25.54 -48.13 52.91
CA ALA A 337 -26.63 -49.12 52.65
C ALA A 337 -27.84 -48.56 51.84
N THR A 338 -28.13 -49.18 50.69
CA THR A 338 -29.47 -49.48 50.08
C THR A 338 -30.60 -48.42 49.94
N GLY A 339 -31.47 -48.45 48.92
CA GLY A 339 -31.54 -49.32 47.73
C GLY A 339 -32.96 -49.44 47.11
N ASN A 340 -33.02 -49.87 45.84
CA ASN A 340 -34.21 -50.29 45.04
C ASN A 340 -35.23 -49.19 44.61
N GLN A 341 -35.48 -48.98 43.30
CA GLN A 341 -36.39 -49.70 42.37
C GLN A 341 -37.90 -49.47 42.68
N THR A 342 -38.81 -49.19 41.74
CA THR A 342 -39.11 -49.97 40.50
C THR A 342 -39.88 -49.19 39.39
N THR A 343 -39.54 -49.51 38.13
CA THR A 343 -40.40 -49.67 36.90
C THR A 343 -41.54 -48.70 36.47
N ALA A 344 -41.31 -48.06 35.31
CA ALA A 344 -42.04 -48.22 34.02
C ALA A 344 -43.42 -47.57 33.70
N GLY A 345 -43.69 -47.39 32.39
CA GLY A 345 -44.97 -46.94 31.77
C GLY A 345 -44.98 -45.44 31.37
N ARG A 346 -44.48 -44.97 30.20
CA ARG A 346 -44.52 -45.39 28.78
C ARG A 346 -45.82 -44.97 28.04
N VAL A 347 -45.64 -44.37 26.84
CA VAL A 347 -46.62 -44.08 25.75
C VAL A 347 -47.31 -42.69 25.73
N ALA A 348 -46.71 -41.78 24.94
CA ALA A 348 -47.26 -40.95 23.85
C ALA A 348 -48.67 -40.30 23.85
N GLY A 349 -48.76 -39.11 23.24
CA GLY A 349 -50.00 -38.37 22.94
C GLY A 349 -49.81 -36.84 23.10
N ALA A 350 -49.17 -36.13 22.18
CA ALA A 350 -49.71 -35.63 20.90
C ALA A 350 -50.57 -34.34 21.01
N ALA A 351 -49.88 -33.20 20.82
CA ALA A 351 -50.29 -31.85 20.44
C ALA A 351 -51.78 -31.42 20.33
N GLY A 352 -52.08 -30.26 20.92
CA GLY A 352 -53.11 -29.30 20.46
C GLY A 352 -54.07 -28.81 21.57
N PHE A 353 -54.67 -27.61 21.49
CA PHE A 353 -54.38 -26.41 20.71
C PHE A 353 -55.29 -25.27 21.25
N ARG A 354 -54.77 -24.05 21.50
CA ARG A 354 -55.51 -22.80 21.87
C ARG A 354 -56.50 -22.85 23.06
N GLY A 355 -56.32 -21.92 24.01
CA GLY A 355 -57.35 -21.52 24.98
C GLY A 355 -56.93 -20.24 25.70
N GLN A 356 -57.58 -19.11 25.40
CA GLN A 356 -57.15 -17.77 25.82
C GLN A 356 -58.33 -17.06 26.52
N LEU A 357 -58.12 -16.54 27.74
CA LEU A 357 -58.61 -15.25 28.30
C LEU A 357 -58.91 -15.24 29.83
N SER A 358 -58.79 -14.02 30.39
CA SER A 358 -59.49 -13.40 31.54
C SER A 358 -59.38 -13.93 32.99
N ALA A 359 -58.53 -13.20 33.77
CA ALA A 359 -58.90 -12.32 34.91
C ALA A 359 -59.35 -12.87 36.31
N GLY A 360 -59.04 -12.08 37.35
CA GLY A 360 -59.24 -12.36 38.80
C GLY A 360 -57.89 -12.69 39.48
N TYR A 361 -57.16 -11.84 40.22
CA TYR A 361 -57.41 -10.70 41.14
C TYR A 361 -57.46 -11.10 42.64
N GLU A 362 -56.38 -10.78 43.38
CA GLU A 362 -56.15 -10.73 44.85
C GLU A 362 -56.50 -11.98 45.72
N SER A 363 -55.53 -12.59 46.46
CA SER A 363 -55.03 -12.26 47.83
C SER A 363 -55.92 -12.89 48.94
N VAL A 364 -55.48 -13.35 50.13
CA VAL A 364 -54.23 -13.31 50.94
C VAL A 364 -54.00 -14.67 51.65
N ASP A 365 -52.79 -14.97 52.17
CA ASP A 365 -52.50 -15.12 53.63
C ASP A 365 -51.12 -15.76 53.96
N SER A 366 -50.63 -15.49 55.18
CA SER A 366 -49.32 -15.95 55.76
C SER A 366 -49.56 -17.02 56.87
N PRO A 367 -48.80 -17.25 57.99
CA PRO A 367 -47.71 -16.48 58.66
C PRO A 367 -46.53 -17.28 59.31
N THR A 368 -45.67 -16.56 60.06
CA THR A 368 -44.70 -17.00 61.12
C THR A 368 -43.48 -17.86 60.71
N GLY A 369 -42.26 -17.70 61.26
CA GLY A 369 -41.70 -16.78 62.28
C GLY A 369 -40.14 -16.80 62.24
N SER A 370 -39.34 -15.77 62.61
CA SER A 370 -39.11 -15.13 63.95
C SER A 370 -38.26 -16.03 64.90
N GLU A 371 -37.15 -15.65 65.56
CA GLU A 371 -36.38 -14.38 65.79
C GLU A 371 -34.87 -14.72 66.04
N THR A 372 -33.88 -13.81 65.99
CA THR A 372 -33.25 -13.06 67.14
C THR A 372 -31.81 -12.62 66.73
N SER A 373 -31.06 -11.66 67.31
CA SER A 373 -31.34 -10.48 68.18
C SER A 373 -30.04 -9.64 68.47
N LEU A 374 -30.18 -8.32 68.74
CA LEU A 374 -29.31 -7.42 69.58
C LEU A 374 -27.85 -7.10 69.11
N THR A 375 -27.23 -5.90 69.20
CA THR A 375 -27.59 -4.45 69.42
C THR A 375 -26.37 -3.57 68.94
N GLN A 376 -26.12 -2.25 69.17
CA GLN A 376 -26.61 -1.23 70.12
C GLN A 376 -26.59 0.25 69.62
N HIS A 377 -25.74 1.15 70.16
CA HIS A 377 -25.79 2.64 70.09
C HIS A 377 -24.37 3.26 69.96
N SER A 378 -24.12 4.55 69.65
CA SER A 378 -24.80 5.86 69.90
C SER A 378 -24.79 6.80 68.67
N ASN A 379 -25.82 7.63 68.37
CA ASN A 379 -26.26 8.90 69.00
C ASN A 379 -25.16 10.00 69.00
N ASP A 380 -25.35 11.29 68.66
CA ASP A 380 -26.49 12.16 68.25
C ASP A 380 -25.92 13.47 67.58
N THR A 381 -26.59 14.51 67.01
CA THR A 381 -28.01 14.99 66.85
C THR A 381 -28.10 16.05 65.71
N ASP A 382 -29.32 16.40 65.25
CA ASP A 382 -29.82 17.72 64.75
C ASP A 382 -29.20 18.48 63.53
N SER A 383 -29.94 19.26 62.71
CA SER A 383 -31.42 19.44 62.54
C SER A 383 -31.82 20.23 61.24
N THR A 384 -32.97 19.89 60.64
CA THR A 384 -34.04 20.74 59.99
C THR A 384 -33.71 21.93 59.05
N THR A 385 -34.46 22.29 57.97
CA THR A 385 -35.73 21.80 57.34
C THR A 385 -35.93 22.33 55.89
N ASP A 386 -36.85 21.69 55.15
CA ASP A 386 -37.37 21.92 53.78
C ASP A 386 -38.70 22.77 53.79
N PRO A 387 -39.57 22.92 52.72
CA PRO A 387 -39.41 23.08 51.25
C PRO A 387 -40.47 24.09 50.61
N HIS A 388 -40.94 23.83 49.37
CA HIS A 388 -42.19 24.25 48.65
C HIS A 388 -42.27 25.52 47.75
N GLU A 389 -42.41 25.26 46.44
CA GLU A 389 -43.50 25.59 45.47
C GLU A 389 -44.16 26.99 45.27
N ASP A 390 -44.50 27.23 43.99
CA ASP A 390 -45.67 27.93 43.41
C ASP A 390 -45.92 29.46 43.56
N LYS A 391 -45.75 30.22 42.44
CA LYS A 391 -46.89 30.68 41.59
C LYS A 391 -46.56 31.52 40.34
N ALA A 392 -47.13 31.08 39.22
CA ALA A 392 -47.92 31.79 38.19
C ALA A 392 -47.60 33.23 37.68
N ALA A 393 -47.82 33.39 36.36
CA ALA A 393 -48.38 34.58 35.66
C ALA A 393 -47.48 35.85 35.46
N LEU A 394 -47.53 36.61 34.34
CA LEU A 394 -48.14 36.44 33.00
C LEU A 394 -47.54 37.45 31.96
N VAL A 395 -47.75 37.16 30.66
CA VAL A 395 -48.06 38.12 29.55
C VAL A 395 -46.94 38.99 28.88
N THR A 396 -46.92 38.88 27.53
CA THR A 396 -46.35 39.78 26.47
C THR A 396 -44.86 40.18 26.50
N LYS A 397 -44.05 39.90 25.47
CA LYS A 397 -44.06 40.41 24.06
C LYS A 397 -43.82 41.92 23.92
N GLY A 398 -42.66 42.30 23.34
CA GLY A 398 -42.36 43.69 22.97
C GLY A 398 -40.99 43.88 22.27
N SER A 399 -40.84 43.42 21.03
CA SER A 399 -39.63 43.69 20.23
C SER A 399 -39.79 44.97 19.40
N ARG A 400 -38.74 45.82 19.33
CA ARG A 400 -38.18 46.40 18.07
C ARG A 400 -37.04 47.43 18.24
N THR A 401 -35.92 47.14 17.54
CA THR A 401 -35.07 48.04 16.70
C THR A 401 -34.37 49.32 17.22
N ALA A 402 -33.09 49.42 16.84
CA ALA A 402 -32.28 50.64 16.54
C ALA A 402 -31.86 51.57 17.70
N GLY A 403 -30.72 52.29 17.64
CA GLY A 403 -29.60 52.16 16.68
C GLY A 403 -28.59 53.34 16.65
N SER A 404 -27.28 53.03 16.71
CA SER A 404 -26.10 53.84 16.32
C SER A 404 -25.77 55.19 17.01
N ARG A 405 -24.62 55.22 17.72
CA ARG A 405 -23.47 56.19 17.64
C ARG A 405 -22.46 55.83 18.77
N HIS A 406 -21.15 55.63 18.53
CA HIS A 406 -20.07 56.63 18.31
C HIS A 406 -19.90 57.58 19.53
N THR A 407 -18.71 57.81 20.13
CA THR A 407 -17.30 57.77 19.61
C THR A 407 -16.21 57.51 20.69
N GLN A 408 -15.04 56.96 20.29
CA GLN A 408 -13.66 57.24 20.81
C GLN A 408 -13.32 56.93 22.30
N ASN A 409 -12.10 56.58 22.75
CA ASN A 409 -10.77 56.19 22.19
C ASN A 409 -10.18 55.10 23.15
N GLY A 410 -9.18 54.27 22.85
CA GLY A 410 -8.32 54.12 21.67
C GLY A 410 -6.83 54.03 22.07
N LEU A 411 -6.08 53.03 21.55
CA LEU A 411 -4.61 53.03 21.35
C LEU A 411 -4.15 51.69 20.73
N ASP A 412 -3.13 51.74 19.86
CA ASP A 412 -2.78 50.67 18.92
C ASP A 412 -1.40 50.05 19.17
N ALA A 413 -1.16 48.86 18.60
CA ALA A 413 0.17 48.43 18.16
C ALA A 413 0.05 47.41 17.01
N SER A 414 0.50 47.77 15.81
CA SER A 414 0.53 46.89 14.63
C SER A 414 1.73 47.20 13.75
N ALA A 415 2.45 46.17 13.29
CA ALA A 415 3.48 46.28 12.26
C ALA A 415 3.75 44.91 11.61
N SER A 416 4.10 44.78 10.33
CA SER A 416 3.67 45.51 9.10
C SER A 416 4.41 44.86 7.93
N ASP A 417 3.69 44.26 6.98
CA ASP A 417 4.34 43.76 5.75
C ASP A 417 4.57 44.91 4.75
N SER A 418 5.64 44.83 3.96
CA SER A 418 6.23 45.99 3.27
C SER A 418 6.42 45.75 1.78
N MET A 419 5.70 46.50 0.94
CA MET A 419 5.95 46.55 -0.51
C MET A 419 6.17 48.01 -0.96
N VAL A 420 7.28 48.24 -1.68
CA VAL A 420 7.75 49.58 -2.03
C VAL A 420 7.11 50.08 -3.32
N LEU A 421 6.60 51.32 -3.29
CA LEU A 421 6.20 52.09 -4.47
C LEU A 421 7.16 53.27 -4.69
N ILE A 422 7.64 53.42 -5.92
CA ILE A 422 8.42 54.58 -6.38
C ILE A 422 7.51 55.43 -7.27
N ASN A 423 7.51 56.75 -7.08
CA ASN A 423 6.58 57.67 -7.75
C ASN A 423 7.24 59.03 -8.06
N ILE A 424 7.26 59.43 -9.33
CA ILE A 424 7.57 60.78 -9.82
C ILE A 424 6.91 60.99 -11.22
N PRO A 425 6.58 62.22 -11.65
CA PRO A 425 5.17 62.50 -11.96
C PRO A 425 4.88 63.33 -13.23
N GLY A 426 3.59 63.44 -13.55
CA GLY A 426 3.01 64.59 -14.26
C GLY A 426 2.75 64.41 -15.76
N GLY A 427 1.67 65.03 -16.25
CA GLY A 427 1.27 65.06 -17.65
C GLY A 427 -0.23 64.87 -17.85
N GLU A 428 -0.97 65.96 -18.08
CA GLU A 428 -2.34 65.90 -18.59
C GLU A 428 -2.33 65.51 -20.08
N LEU A 429 -3.26 64.67 -20.52
CA LEU A 429 -3.89 64.81 -21.84
C LEU A 429 -5.19 63.98 -21.95
N GLN A 430 -5.95 64.27 -23.01
CA GLN A 430 -7.38 64.01 -23.07
C GLN A 430 -7.78 62.60 -23.52
N THR A 431 -8.97 62.24 -23.07
CA THR A 431 -9.81 61.12 -23.52
C THR A 431 -9.69 60.78 -25.01
N SER A 432 -9.27 59.57 -25.32
CA SER A 432 -9.79 58.81 -26.46
C SER A 432 -10.11 57.39 -26.01
N ALA A 433 -11.35 56.95 -26.23
CA ALA A 433 -11.82 55.65 -25.76
C ALA A 433 -11.41 54.55 -26.75
N VAL A 434 -10.12 54.19 -26.75
CA VAL A 434 -9.69 52.93 -27.35
C VAL A 434 -10.27 51.81 -26.50
N SER A 435 -11.11 50.97 -27.09
CA SER A 435 -11.67 49.80 -26.41
C SER A 435 -10.56 48.80 -26.14
N ASP A 436 -10.06 48.72 -24.90
CA ASP A 436 -9.13 47.68 -24.46
C ASP A 436 -9.86 46.33 -24.34
N GLN A 437 -10.26 45.79 -25.50
CA GLN A 437 -10.50 44.37 -25.66
C GLN A 437 -9.15 43.66 -25.61
N GLN A 438 -8.58 43.57 -24.41
CA GLN A 438 -7.64 42.50 -24.11
C GLN A 438 -8.30 41.20 -24.59
N PRO A 439 -7.62 40.40 -25.43
CA PRO A 439 -8.17 39.12 -25.82
C PRO A 439 -8.27 38.27 -24.55
N ARG A 440 -9.50 38.10 -24.04
CA ARG A 440 -9.81 37.03 -23.08
C ARG A 440 -9.41 35.74 -23.78
N CYS A 441 -8.23 35.23 -23.43
CA CYS A 441 -7.68 34.05 -24.06
C CYS A 441 -8.72 32.94 -23.93
N ASN A 442 -9.09 32.34 -25.07
CA ASN A 442 -10.38 31.65 -25.16
C ASN A 442 -10.30 30.26 -24.51
N MET A 443 -10.43 30.23 -23.18
CA MET A 443 -10.25 29.08 -22.28
C MET A 443 -11.14 27.87 -22.60
N SER A 444 -12.07 27.97 -23.56
CA SER A 444 -12.83 26.84 -24.09
C SER A 444 -11.96 25.81 -24.82
N SER A 445 -10.80 26.20 -25.38
CA SER A 445 -9.93 25.30 -26.17
C SER A 445 -9.26 24.18 -25.36
N GLY A 446 -9.11 24.37 -24.03
CA GLY A 446 -8.41 23.46 -23.13
C GLY A 446 -9.31 22.66 -22.17
N SER A 447 -10.61 22.55 -22.45
CA SER A 447 -11.53 21.81 -21.59
C SER A 447 -11.60 20.32 -21.97
N VAL A 448 -11.66 19.43 -20.97
CA VAL A 448 -11.82 17.97 -21.18
C VAL A 448 -13.28 17.58 -20.97
N VAL A 449 -13.81 16.73 -21.86
CA VAL A 449 -15.19 16.25 -21.83
C VAL A 449 -15.25 14.73 -21.77
N ILE A 450 -16.26 14.23 -21.05
CA ILE A 450 -16.68 12.84 -21.03
C ILE A 450 -17.79 12.69 -22.08
N VAL A 451 -17.53 11.93 -23.15
CA VAL A 451 -18.51 11.72 -24.24
C VAL A 451 -19.29 10.41 -24.11
N SER A 452 -18.79 9.48 -23.31
CA SER A 452 -19.39 8.16 -23.14
C SER A 452 -19.03 7.60 -21.76
N ALA A 453 -19.95 6.86 -21.15
CA ALA A 453 -19.84 6.30 -19.81
C ALA A 453 -20.67 5.01 -19.70
N ALA A 454 -20.05 3.91 -19.25
CA ALA A 454 -20.73 2.62 -19.06
C ALA A 454 -20.01 1.75 -18.01
N ARG A 455 -20.71 0.73 -17.51
CA ARG A 455 -20.21 -0.23 -16.53
C ARG A 455 -20.80 -1.63 -16.73
N THR A 456 -20.16 -2.64 -16.16
CA THR A 456 -20.79 -3.94 -15.95
C THR A 456 -21.89 -3.82 -14.88
N PRO A 457 -22.78 -4.82 -14.72
CA PRO A 457 -23.39 -5.08 -13.43
C PRO A 457 -22.32 -5.30 -12.37
N ILE A 458 -22.67 -5.10 -11.11
CA ILE A 458 -21.81 -5.42 -9.97
C ILE A 458 -22.20 -6.80 -9.45
N GLY A 459 -21.23 -7.73 -9.50
CA GLY A 459 -21.37 -9.08 -8.97
C GLY A 459 -21.12 -9.12 -7.47
N SER A 460 -21.81 -9.99 -6.75
CA SER A 460 -21.51 -10.33 -5.36
C SER A 460 -20.22 -11.17 -5.27
N PHE A 461 -19.53 -11.13 -4.14
CA PHE A 461 -18.39 -12.02 -3.87
C PHE A 461 -18.76 -13.49 -4.04
N ASN A 462 -18.05 -14.20 -4.92
CA ASN A 462 -18.34 -15.56 -5.38
C ASN A 462 -19.73 -15.75 -6.04
N GLY A 463 -20.33 -14.65 -6.53
CA GLY A 463 -21.63 -14.61 -7.22
C GLY A 463 -21.52 -14.67 -8.74
N ALA A 464 -22.45 -14.02 -9.44
CA ALA A 464 -22.71 -14.14 -10.87
C ALA A 464 -21.54 -13.81 -11.80
N LEU A 465 -20.57 -12.98 -11.37
CA LEU A 465 -19.39 -12.61 -12.17
C LEU A 465 -18.12 -13.38 -11.78
N SER A 466 -18.14 -14.18 -10.72
CA SER A 466 -16.96 -14.86 -10.16
C SER A 466 -16.25 -15.83 -11.13
N THR A 467 -16.94 -16.32 -12.15
CA THR A 467 -16.35 -17.16 -13.21
C THR A 467 -15.63 -16.32 -14.27
N VAL A 468 -16.08 -15.10 -14.55
CA VAL A 468 -15.64 -14.24 -15.68
C VAL A 468 -14.24 -13.65 -15.44
N PRO A 469 -13.25 -13.84 -16.34
CA PRO A 469 -11.94 -13.21 -16.23
C PRO A 469 -12.01 -11.68 -16.17
N LEU A 470 -11.15 -11.07 -15.34
CA LEU A 470 -11.09 -9.60 -15.16
C LEU A 470 -10.89 -8.84 -16.48
N ARG A 471 -10.05 -9.37 -17.38
CA ARG A 471 -9.80 -8.81 -18.71
C ARG A 471 -11.07 -8.76 -19.57
N ASP A 472 -11.99 -9.72 -19.39
CA ASP A 472 -13.25 -9.83 -20.15
C ASP A 472 -14.33 -8.89 -19.58
N LEU A 473 -14.41 -8.75 -18.25
CA LEU A 473 -15.25 -7.71 -17.61
C LEU A 473 -14.88 -6.32 -18.12
N CYS A 474 -13.57 -6.04 -18.22
CA CYS A 474 -13.03 -4.76 -18.63
C CYS A 474 -13.12 -4.53 -20.16
N SER A 475 -12.81 -5.53 -20.99
CA SER A 475 -12.83 -5.37 -22.45
C SER A 475 -14.23 -5.12 -23.00
N VAL A 476 -15.26 -5.72 -22.40
CA VAL A 476 -16.67 -5.46 -22.76
C VAL A 476 -17.05 -3.99 -22.53
N VAL A 477 -16.69 -3.40 -21.38
CA VAL A 477 -17.02 -1.99 -21.12
C VAL A 477 -16.19 -1.03 -21.97
N ILE A 478 -14.90 -1.28 -22.19
CA ILE A 478 -14.06 -0.49 -23.11
C ILE A 478 -14.67 -0.47 -24.51
N LYS A 479 -15.06 -1.65 -25.03
CA LYS A 479 -15.65 -1.81 -26.36
C LYS A 479 -17.00 -1.09 -26.49
N ASP A 480 -17.85 -1.17 -25.47
CA ASP A 480 -19.17 -0.52 -25.53
C ASP A 480 -19.06 1.00 -25.33
N VAL A 481 -18.13 1.54 -24.52
CA VAL A 481 -17.97 3.00 -24.42
C VAL A 481 -17.42 3.64 -25.69
N LEU A 482 -16.50 2.97 -26.40
CA LEU A 482 -16.02 3.43 -27.72
C LEU A 482 -17.15 3.42 -28.76
N LYS A 483 -17.91 2.32 -28.83
CA LYS A 483 -19.09 2.18 -29.69
C LYS A 483 -20.14 3.26 -29.43
N ARG A 484 -20.42 3.59 -28.16
CA ARG A 484 -21.32 4.68 -27.75
C ARG A 484 -20.78 6.07 -28.14
N ALA A 485 -19.47 6.27 -28.07
CA ALA A 485 -18.80 7.52 -28.42
C ALA A 485 -18.71 7.76 -29.94
N GLY A 486 -18.89 6.72 -30.77
CA GLY A 486 -18.61 6.80 -32.20
C GLY A 486 -17.11 6.94 -32.52
N VAL A 487 -16.25 6.43 -31.63
CA VAL A 487 -14.78 6.47 -31.76
C VAL A 487 -14.28 5.11 -32.19
N ASN A 488 -13.41 5.07 -33.21
CA ASN A 488 -12.80 3.81 -33.63
C ASN A 488 -11.63 3.42 -32.71
N PRO A 489 -11.32 2.12 -32.53
CA PRO A 489 -10.25 1.67 -31.62
C PRO A 489 -8.85 2.19 -31.98
N GLU A 490 -8.57 2.46 -33.26
CA GLU A 490 -7.30 3.03 -33.72
C GLU A 490 -7.11 4.53 -33.43
N GLU A 491 -8.17 5.23 -32.99
CA GLU A 491 -8.11 6.65 -32.63
C GLU A 491 -7.78 6.89 -31.14
N VAL A 492 -7.79 5.82 -30.33
CA VAL A 492 -7.48 5.88 -28.91
C VAL A 492 -5.99 6.15 -28.73
N SER A 493 -5.67 7.23 -28.03
CA SER A 493 -4.29 7.65 -27.72
C SER A 493 -3.69 6.79 -26.60
N GLU A 494 -4.47 6.48 -25.55
CA GLU A 494 -4.09 5.54 -24.49
C GLU A 494 -5.30 4.95 -23.75
N VAL A 495 -5.06 3.90 -22.95
CA VAL A 495 -6.04 3.30 -22.02
C VAL A 495 -5.49 3.27 -20.59
N ILE A 496 -6.25 3.83 -19.63
CA ILE A 496 -5.85 3.94 -18.22
C ILE A 496 -6.92 3.29 -17.33
N MET A 497 -6.60 2.16 -16.68
CA MET A 497 -7.56 1.45 -15.82
C MET A 497 -7.10 1.33 -14.37
N GLY A 498 -7.90 1.85 -13.44
CA GLY A 498 -7.75 1.62 -12.01
C GLY A 498 -7.94 0.15 -11.63
N HIS A 499 -7.01 -0.44 -10.89
CA HIS A 499 -7.04 -1.86 -10.51
C HIS A 499 -6.18 -2.09 -9.25
N VAL A 500 -6.71 -2.78 -8.23
CA VAL A 500 -6.03 -2.96 -6.94
C VAL A 500 -5.45 -4.37 -6.77
N LEU A 501 -6.25 -5.42 -6.93
CA LEU A 501 -5.89 -6.80 -6.56
C LEU A 501 -5.13 -7.51 -7.71
N THR A 502 -4.04 -6.89 -8.15
CA THR A 502 -3.29 -7.27 -9.37
C THR A 502 -2.68 -8.68 -9.38
N ALA A 503 -2.61 -9.36 -8.24
CA ALA A 503 -1.99 -10.68 -8.10
C ALA A 503 -2.65 -11.75 -8.99
N GLY A 504 -1.85 -12.56 -9.68
CA GLY A 504 -2.32 -13.66 -10.52
C GLY A 504 -2.89 -13.27 -11.90
N HIS A 505 -3.23 -12.00 -12.15
CA HIS A 505 -3.85 -11.55 -13.41
C HIS A 505 -2.89 -11.42 -14.61
N GLY A 506 -1.63 -11.84 -14.48
CA GLY A 506 -0.63 -11.79 -15.56
C GLY A 506 -0.06 -10.39 -15.82
N GLN A 507 0.67 -10.23 -16.93
CA GLN A 507 1.29 -8.94 -17.28
C GLN A 507 0.23 -7.91 -17.67
N ASN A 508 0.25 -6.74 -17.02
CA ASN A 508 -0.56 -5.56 -17.32
C ASN A 508 -2.02 -5.87 -17.74
N PRO A 509 -2.92 -6.15 -16.78
CA PRO A 509 -4.31 -6.52 -17.09
C PRO A 509 -5.09 -5.45 -17.86
N ALA A 510 -4.73 -4.16 -17.72
CA ALA A 510 -5.33 -3.07 -18.49
C ALA A 510 -4.98 -3.18 -19.98
N ARG A 511 -3.75 -3.59 -20.29
CA ARG A 511 -3.31 -3.91 -21.66
C ARG A 511 -4.00 -5.14 -22.24
N GLN A 512 -4.23 -6.18 -21.45
CA GLN A 512 -5.00 -7.34 -21.90
C GLN A 512 -6.41 -6.90 -22.34
N ALA A 513 -7.15 -6.25 -21.44
CA ALA A 513 -8.50 -5.75 -21.71
C ALA A 513 -8.60 -4.77 -22.89
N SER A 514 -7.60 -3.88 -23.04
CA SER A 514 -7.46 -2.97 -24.19
C SER A 514 -7.41 -3.73 -25.52
N VAL A 515 -6.53 -4.73 -25.63
CA VAL A 515 -6.39 -5.55 -26.85
C VAL A 515 -7.65 -6.36 -27.11
N ASP A 516 -8.26 -6.95 -26.08
CA ASP A 516 -9.47 -7.76 -26.19
C ASP A 516 -10.72 -6.94 -26.62
N ALA A 517 -10.75 -5.65 -26.27
CA ALA A 517 -11.77 -4.72 -26.75
C ALA A 517 -11.65 -4.41 -28.25
N GLY A 518 -10.50 -4.71 -28.86
CA GLY A 518 -10.16 -4.44 -30.26
C GLY A 518 -9.22 -3.26 -30.47
N ILE A 519 -8.64 -2.67 -29.42
CA ILE A 519 -7.69 -1.56 -29.53
C ILE A 519 -6.33 -2.11 -30.03
N PRO A 520 -5.73 -1.55 -31.09
CA PRO A 520 -4.60 -2.16 -31.76
C PRO A 520 -3.29 -2.00 -30.98
N TYR A 521 -2.33 -2.90 -31.24
CA TYR A 521 -1.05 -2.96 -30.52
C TYR A 521 -0.20 -1.67 -30.48
N PRO A 522 -0.27 -0.69 -31.42
CA PRO A 522 0.47 0.56 -31.26
C PRO A 522 -0.01 1.43 -30.07
N VAL A 523 -1.27 1.30 -29.63
CA VAL A 523 -1.83 2.12 -28.56
C VAL A 523 -1.28 1.67 -27.19
N PRO A 524 -0.72 2.56 -26.35
CA PRO A 524 -0.34 2.23 -24.99
C PRO A 524 -1.55 1.98 -24.07
N ALA A 525 -1.38 1.08 -23.10
CA ALA A 525 -2.39 0.83 -22.07
C ALA A 525 -1.73 0.44 -20.76
N TRP A 526 -2.21 0.98 -19.64
CA TRP A 526 -1.60 0.83 -18.32
C TRP A 526 -2.61 0.94 -17.18
N SER A 527 -2.17 0.62 -15.96
CA SER A 527 -3.02 0.62 -14.77
C SER A 527 -2.45 1.49 -13.66
N CYS A 528 -3.31 2.26 -12.99
CA CYS A 528 -2.98 3.01 -11.78
C CYS A 528 -3.61 2.36 -10.54
N GLN A 529 -2.94 2.46 -9.39
CA GLN A 529 -3.44 1.95 -8.11
C GLN A 529 -3.49 3.12 -7.10
N MET A 530 -4.67 3.34 -6.54
CA MET A 530 -4.97 4.29 -5.46
C MET A 530 -6.15 3.76 -4.63
N ILE A 531 -6.08 2.48 -4.23
CA ILE A 531 -7.12 1.65 -3.59
C ILE A 531 -8.52 1.93 -4.19
N CYS A 532 -9.52 2.31 -3.37
CA CYS A 532 -10.89 2.64 -3.78
C CYS A 532 -10.98 3.78 -4.81
N GLY A 533 -10.01 4.70 -4.79
CA GLY A 533 -9.94 5.87 -5.67
C GLY A 533 -9.40 5.56 -7.07
N SER A 534 -8.81 4.38 -7.30
CA SER A 534 -8.09 4.03 -8.54
C SER A 534 -8.88 4.37 -9.81
N GLY A 535 -10.15 3.96 -9.88
CA GLY A 535 -11.00 4.17 -11.05
C GLY A 535 -11.35 5.64 -11.33
N LEU A 536 -11.37 6.51 -10.30
CA LEU A 536 -11.56 7.96 -10.51
C LEU A 536 -10.22 8.65 -10.82
N LYS A 537 -9.13 8.19 -10.19
CA LYS A 537 -7.78 8.67 -10.45
C LYS A 537 -7.36 8.41 -11.89
N ALA A 538 -7.76 7.28 -12.48
CA ALA A 538 -7.58 7.00 -13.91
C ALA A 538 -8.21 8.07 -14.82
N VAL A 539 -9.43 8.52 -14.48
CA VAL A 539 -10.13 9.59 -15.23
C VAL A 539 -9.41 10.94 -15.04
N CYS A 540 -8.92 11.24 -13.83
CA CYS A 540 -8.08 12.41 -13.61
C CYS A 540 -6.77 12.35 -14.44
N LEU A 541 -6.13 11.18 -14.55
CA LEU A 541 -4.90 10.98 -15.31
C LEU A 541 -5.13 11.13 -16.82
N GLY A 542 -6.21 10.56 -17.36
CA GLY A 542 -6.56 10.72 -18.77
C GLY A 542 -6.97 12.15 -19.12
N ALA A 543 -7.62 12.87 -18.19
CA ALA A 543 -7.85 14.30 -18.34
C ALA A 543 -6.52 15.09 -18.31
N GLN A 544 -5.57 14.69 -17.47
CA GLN A 544 -4.24 15.31 -17.40
C GLN A 544 -3.44 15.13 -18.71
N SER A 545 -3.42 13.95 -19.33
CA SER A 545 -2.71 13.74 -20.60
C SER A 545 -3.34 14.45 -21.80
N ILE A 546 -4.67 14.66 -21.79
CA ILE A 546 -5.34 15.54 -22.76
C ILE A 546 -5.00 17.01 -22.51
N LEU A 547 -4.96 17.45 -21.24
CA LEU A 547 -4.61 18.84 -20.87
C LEU A 547 -3.16 19.21 -21.21
N THR A 548 -2.22 18.25 -21.19
CA THR A 548 -0.83 18.46 -21.61
C THR A 548 -0.63 18.30 -23.12
N GLY A 549 -1.64 17.82 -23.87
CA GLY A 549 -1.55 17.60 -25.32
C GLY A 549 -0.84 16.30 -25.73
N GLU A 550 -0.57 15.39 -24.80
CA GLU A 550 0.04 14.08 -25.07
C GLU A 550 -0.97 13.10 -25.69
N SER A 551 -2.24 13.20 -25.28
CA SER A 551 -3.34 12.35 -25.73
C SER A 551 -4.50 13.16 -26.32
N THR A 552 -5.15 12.64 -27.36
CA THR A 552 -6.35 13.28 -27.97
C THR A 552 -7.65 12.61 -27.52
N VAL A 553 -7.66 11.28 -27.46
CA VAL A 553 -8.81 10.47 -26.99
C VAL A 553 -8.30 9.41 -26.03
N VAL A 554 -8.85 9.36 -24.82
CA VAL A 554 -8.41 8.42 -23.77
C VAL A 554 -9.59 7.58 -23.30
N VAL A 555 -9.39 6.26 -23.20
CA VAL A 555 -10.32 5.41 -22.44
C VAL A 555 -9.81 5.32 -21.01
N ALA A 556 -10.59 5.82 -20.06
CA ALA A 556 -10.24 5.84 -18.64
C ALA A 556 -11.30 5.13 -17.81
N GLY A 557 -10.91 4.48 -16.71
CA GLY A 557 -11.89 3.88 -15.81
C GLY A 557 -11.27 2.99 -14.75
N GLY A 558 -11.97 1.92 -14.36
CA GLY A 558 -11.43 0.94 -13.42
C GLY A 558 -12.12 -0.42 -13.48
N MET A 559 -11.44 -1.42 -12.94
CA MET A 559 -11.86 -2.83 -12.95
C MET A 559 -11.38 -3.51 -11.66
N GLU A 560 -12.15 -4.46 -11.15
CA GLU A 560 -11.74 -5.30 -10.02
C GLU A 560 -12.46 -6.66 -10.09
N SER A 561 -11.78 -7.73 -9.68
CA SER A 561 -12.45 -9.00 -9.40
C SER A 561 -11.99 -9.55 -8.06
N MET A 562 -12.67 -9.11 -6.99
CA MET A 562 -12.38 -9.56 -5.63
C MET A 562 -12.60 -11.07 -5.48
N SER A 563 -13.54 -11.67 -6.22
CA SER A 563 -13.76 -13.13 -6.23
C SER A 563 -12.62 -13.95 -6.85
N LYS A 564 -11.67 -13.31 -7.54
CA LYS A 564 -10.50 -13.96 -8.15
C LYS A 564 -9.18 -13.62 -7.46
N ALA A 565 -9.21 -12.85 -6.37
CA ALA A 565 -8.04 -12.53 -5.57
C ALA A 565 -7.40 -13.82 -5.00
N PRO A 566 -6.12 -14.10 -5.28
CA PRO A 566 -5.47 -15.33 -4.83
C PRO A 566 -5.06 -15.26 -3.35
N HIS A 567 -4.97 -16.41 -2.70
CA HIS A 567 -4.13 -16.53 -1.51
C HIS A 567 -2.65 -16.56 -1.92
N THR A 568 -1.79 -15.94 -1.12
CA THR A 568 -0.36 -15.71 -1.41
C THR A 568 0.53 -16.37 -0.36
N LEU A 569 1.75 -16.75 -0.75
CA LEU A 569 2.75 -17.37 0.12
C LEU A 569 4.17 -17.10 -0.40
N HIS A 570 5.13 -16.81 0.48
CA HIS A 570 6.49 -16.43 0.10
C HIS A 570 7.43 -17.65 -0.08
N MET A 571 7.24 -18.43 -1.14
CA MET A 571 8.03 -19.66 -1.35
C MET A 571 9.38 -19.48 -2.06
N ARG A 572 9.84 -18.27 -2.37
CA ARG A 572 11.04 -18.07 -3.22
C ARG A 572 12.36 -18.48 -2.55
N THR A 573 12.49 -18.25 -1.24
CA THR A 573 13.62 -18.71 -0.43
C THR A 573 13.43 -20.16 0.04
N GLY A 574 12.18 -20.65 0.02
CA GLY A 574 11.75 -21.88 0.66
C GLY A 574 11.57 -21.72 2.17
N GLU A 575 10.57 -22.39 2.74
CA GLU A 575 10.41 -22.50 4.19
C GLU A 575 11.32 -23.60 4.72
N LYS A 576 12.30 -23.24 5.55
CA LYS A 576 13.37 -24.16 5.99
C LYS A 576 12.86 -25.22 6.98
N LEU A 577 12.03 -24.78 7.93
CA LEU A 577 11.37 -25.60 8.96
C LEU A 577 10.34 -24.72 9.68
N GLY A 578 9.05 -25.08 9.65
CA GLY A 578 7.98 -24.32 10.31
C GLY A 578 6.68 -24.31 9.50
N ASP A 579 5.68 -23.60 10.00
CA ASP A 579 4.37 -23.43 9.35
C ASP A 579 4.40 -22.32 8.30
N ALA A 580 3.84 -22.60 7.12
CA ALA A 580 3.74 -21.67 5.99
C ALA A 580 2.31 -21.10 5.88
N SER A 581 2.13 -19.79 6.11
CA SER A 581 0.78 -19.19 6.16
C SER A 581 0.31 -18.63 4.80
N LEU A 582 -0.81 -19.16 4.31
CA LEU A 582 -1.50 -18.63 3.12
C LEU A 582 -2.21 -17.30 3.47
N ARG A 583 -1.67 -16.19 2.97
CA ARG A 583 -2.20 -14.84 3.21
C ARG A 583 -3.13 -14.43 2.07
N ASP A 584 -4.40 -14.23 2.38
CA ASP A 584 -5.42 -13.72 1.44
C ASP A 584 -5.02 -12.33 0.89
N SER A 585 -4.85 -12.19 -0.43
CA SER A 585 -4.45 -10.91 -1.04
C SER A 585 -5.56 -9.85 -1.00
N LEU A 586 -6.84 -10.26 -0.94
CA LEU A 586 -7.98 -9.35 -0.81
C LEU A 586 -7.88 -8.56 0.49
N LEU A 587 -7.60 -9.27 1.59
CA LEU A 587 -7.35 -8.66 2.89
C LEU A 587 -5.99 -7.94 2.93
N ALA A 588 -4.93 -8.55 2.39
CA ALA A 588 -3.58 -8.02 2.48
C ALA A 588 -3.36 -6.69 1.74
N ASP A 589 -3.89 -6.60 0.52
CA ASP A 589 -3.55 -5.55 -0.46
C ASP A 589 -4.72 -4.59 -0.71
N GLY A 590 -5.94 -4.98 -0.28
CA GLY A 590 -7.17 -4.21 -0.47
C GLY A 590 -7.83 -3.68 0.80
N LEU A 591 -7.93 -4.49 1.87
CA LEU A 591 -8.81 -4.20 3.01
C LEU A 591 -8.17 -4.09 4.41
N ASN A 592 -6.87 -4.32 4.57
CA ASN A 592 -6.16 -4.03 5.82
C ASN A 592 -5.33 -2.74 5.72
N ASP A 593 -5.29 -1.96 6.79
CA ASP A 593 -4.46 -0.75 6.88
C ASP A 593 -2.99 -1.14 7.06
N ALA A 594 -2.12 -0.60 6.19
CA ALA A 594 -0.70 -0.92 6.18
C ALA A 594 0.06 -0.36 7.40
N PHE A 595 -0.49 0.66 8.07
CA PHE A 595 0.17 1.36 9.18
C PHE A 595 -0.28 0.80 10.55
N HIS A 596 -1.55 0.46 10.68
CA HIS A 596 -2.14 -0.04 11.93
C HIS A 596 -2.40 -1.56 11.97
N GLY A 597 -2.29 -2.26 10.84
CA GLY A 597 -2.45 -3.72 10.76
C GLY A 597 -3.88 -4.26 10.94
N TYR A 598 -4.90 -3.40 10.99
CA TYR A 598 -6.30 -3.78 11.16
C TYR A 598 -7.14 -3.59 9.88
N HIS A 599 -8.33 -4.20 9.83
CA HIS A 599 -9.25 -4.08 8.70
C HIS A 599 -9.81 -2.65 8.55
N MET A 600 -10.13 -2.21 7.33
CA MET A 600 -10.79 -0.92 7.03
C MET A 600 -12.07 -0.70 7.85
N GLY A 601 -12.75 -1.78 8.25
CA GLY A 601 -13.91 -1.71 9.15
C GLY A 601 -13.62 -1.10 10.52
N ILE A 602 -12.39 -1.19 11.04
CA ILE A 602 -11.97 -0.51 12.27
C ILE A 602 -11.84 1.00 12.05
N THR A 603 -11.39 1.46 10.87
CA THR A 603 -11.42 2.91 10.56
C THR A 603 -12.85 3.46 10.54
N ALA A 604 -13.84 2.65 10.14
CA ALA A 604 -15.24 3.04 10.17
C ALA A 604 -15.79 3.11 11.61
N GLU A 605 -15.41 2.20 12.50
CA GLU A 605 -15.71 2.28 13.94
C GLU A 605 -15.03 3.50 14.60
N ASN A 606 -13.78 3.81 14.21
CA ASN A 606 -13.08 5.03 14.66
C ASN A 606 -13.84 6.30 14.25
N VAL A 607 -14.29 6.39 12.98
CA VAL A 607 -15.09 7.50 12.49
C VAL A 607 -16.46 7.56 13.18
N ALA A 608 -17.13 6.42 13.39
CA ALA A 608 -18.39 6.36 14.13
C ALA A 608 -18.25 6.92 15.55
N LYS A 609 -17.17 6.53 16.25
CA LYS A 609 -16.84 7.01 17.60
C LYS A 609 -16.49 8.50 17.64
N GLN A 610 -15.71 9.00 16.68
CA GLN A 610 -15.26 10.40 16.67
C GLN A 610 -16.34 11.39 16.20
N TRP A 611 -17.13 11.06 15.17
CA TRP A 611 -18.21 11.93 14.67
C TRP A 611 -19.55 11.72 15.39
N GLY A 612 -19.63 10.77 16.33
CA GLY A 612 -20.85 10.45 17.08
C GLY A 612 -21.95 9.92 16.17
N VAL A 613 -21.65 8.89 15.37
CA VAL A 613 -22.58 8.24 14.43
C VAL A 613 -23.08 6.93 15.03
N SER A 614 -24.30 6.93 15.56
CA SER A 614 -24.88 5.79 16.26
C SER A 614 -25.17 4.60 15.33
N ARG A 615 -25.32 3.41 15.91
CA ARG A 615 -25.69 2.19 15.19
C ARG A 615 -27.01 2.35 14.42
N GLU A 616 -27.97 3.05 15.01
CA GLU A 616 -29.30 3.31 14.45
C GLU A 616 -29.21 4.25 13.24
N GLN A 617 -28.33 5.25 13.28
CA GLN A 617 -28.08 6.14 12.14
C GLN A 617 -27.41 5.38 10.98
N GLN A 618 -26.49 4.47 11.28
CA GLN A 618 -25.84 3.62 10.27
C GLN A 618 -26.83 2.65 9.61
N ASP A 619 -27.66 1.96 10.39
CA ASP A 619 -28.67 1.03 9.87
C ASP A 619 -29.79 1.77 9.12
N LEU A 620 -30.19 2.98 9.54
CA LEU A 620 -31.15 3.82 8.82
C LEU A 620 -30.60 4.26 7.45
N PHE A 621 -29.36 4.76 7.40
CA PHE A 621 -28.70 5.15 6.14
C PHE A 621 -28.56 3.96 5.19
N ALA A 622 -28.21 2.79 5.72
CA ALA A 622 -28.12 1.55 4.95
C ALA A 622 -29.48 1.12 4.34
N VAL A 623 -30.58 1.22 5.10
CA VAL A 623 -31.94 0.98 4.58
C VAL A 623 -32.32 2.00 3.50
N GLN A 624 -31.96 3.28 3.67
CA GLN A 624 -32.19 4.30 2.65
C GLN A 624 -31.46 3.99 1.34
N SER A 625 -30.19 3.57 1.42
CA SER A 625 -29.40 3.16 0.24
C SER A 625 -30.01 1.94 -0.47
N GLN A 626 -30.34 0.88 0.28
CA GLN A 626 -31.02 -0.32 -0.26
C GLN A 626 -32.36 0.02 -0.94
N ASN A 627 -33.20 0.82 -0.29
CA ASN A 627 -34.53 1.17 -0.82
C ASN A 627 -34.45 2.09 -2.05
N ARG A 628 -33.47 3.01 -2.10
CA ARG A 628 -33.22 3.84 -3.30
C ARG A 628 -32.71 3.00 -4.47
N THR A 629 -31.87 1.99 -4.23
CA THR A 629 -31.44 1.05 -5.28
C THR A 629 -32.56 0.12 -5.73
N GLU A 630 -33.40 -0.38 -4.81
CA GLU A 630 -34.58 -1.17 -5.17
C GLU A 630 -35.56 -0.37 -6.06
N ALA A 631 -35.80 0.91 -5.75
CA ALA A 631 -36.57 1.80 -6.61
C ALA A 631 -35.88 2.01 -7.96
N ALA A 632 -34.59 2.38 -7.96
CA ALA A 632 -33.83 2.64 -9.17
C ALA A 632 -33.72 1.42 -10.12
N GLN A 633 -33.66 0.20 -9.59
CA GLN A 633 -33.72 -1.02 -10.39
C GLN A 633 -35.12 -1.27 -10.99
N LYS A 634 -36.20 -0.93 -10.27
CA LYS A 634 -37.58 -1.06 -10.78
C LYS A 634 -37.93 -0.01 -11.82
N ASP A 635 -37.38 1.20 -11.67
CA ASP A 635 -37.59 2.34 -12.58
C ASP A 635 -36.64 2.33 -13.80
N GLY A 636 -35.85 1.27 -13.99
CA GLY A 636 -34.92 1.13 -15.13
C GLY A 636 -33.78 2.17 -15.15
N HIS A 637 -33.44 2.75 -13.99
CA HIS A 637 -32.48 3.86 -13.90
C HIS A 637 -31.06 3.47 -14.32
N PHE A 638 -30.70 2.19 -14.24
CA PHE A 638 -29.37 1.67 -14.56
C PHE A 638 -29.28 1.07 -15.98
N ASP A 639 -30.39 0.88 -16.68
CA ASP A 639 -30.47 0.22 -17.99
C ASP A 639 -29.61 0.90 -19.07
N LYS A 640 -29.38 2.21 -18.92
CA LYS A 640 -28.51 3.00 -19.81
C LYS A 640 -27.04 2.89 -19.48
N GLU A 641 -26.66 2.62 -18.23
CA GLU A 641 -25.26 2.59 -17.81
C GLU A 641 -24.67 1.17 -17.81
N ILE A 642 -25.50 0.15 -17.63
CA ILE A 642 -25.07 -1.26 -17.63
C ILE A 642 -24.79 -1.76 -19.06
N VAL A 643 -23.72 -2.57 -19.19
CA VAL A 643 -23.38 -3.40 -20.35
C VAL A 643 -23.51 -4.87 -19.91
N PRO A 644 -24.40 -5.67 -20.52
CA PRO A 644 -24.57 -7.07 -20.14
C PRO A 644 -23.29 -7.91 -20.31
N ILE A 645 -23.04 -8.82 -19.36
CA ILE A 645 -21.91 -9.74 -19.37
C ILE A 645 -22.40 -11.17 -19.58
N SER A 646 -21.81 -11.89 -20.53
CA SER A 646 -22.01 -13.33 -20.65
C SER A 646 -21.14 -14.06 -19.61
N SER A 647 -21.78 -14.71 -18.65
CA SER A 647 -21.11 -15.45 -17.57
C SER A 647 -21.40 -16.95 -17.65
N LEU A 648 -20.45 -17.79 -17.26
CA LEU A 648 -20.73 -19.21 -17.02
C LEU A 648 -21.37 -19.34 -15.63
N CYS A 649 -22.52 -20.01 -15.55
CA CYS A 649 -23.32 -20.04 -14.33
C CYS A 649 -22.53 -20.64 -13.15
N ALA A 650 -22.22 -19.80 -12.16
CA ALA A 650 -21.48 -20.17 -10.95
C ALA A 650 -22.26 -21.12 -10.02
N ASP A 651 -23.58 -21.17 -10.16
CA ASP A 651 -24.43 -22.02 -9.32
C ASP A 651 -24.28 -23.51 -9.72
N SER A 652 -23.72 -24.30 -8.81
CA SER A 652 -23.40 -25.73 -9.00
C SER A 652 -24.56 -26.61 -9.49
N LYS A 653 -25.81 -26.19 -9.29
CA LYS A 653 -27.02 -26.85 -9.80
C LYS A 653 -27.30 -26.56 -11.28
N HIS A 654 -26.86 -25.40 -11.76
CA HIS A 654 -27.20 -24.84 -13.07
C HIS A 654 -26.00 -24.75 -14.03
N ALA A 655 -24.77 -25.01 -13.59
CA ALA A 655 -23.54 -25.02 -14.40
C ALA A 655 -23.56 -25.90 -15.69
N ARG A 656 -24.64 -26.66 -15.94
CA ARG A 656 -24.88 -27.41 -17.20
C ARG A 656 -25.65 -26.62 -18.27
N SER A 657 -26.20 -25.43 -17.97
CA SER A 657 -27.14 -24.70 -18.85
C SER A 657 -26.49 -23.76 -19.86
N GLY A 658 -25.16 -23.69 -19.91
CA GLY A 658 -24.42 -22.80 -20.82
C GLY A 658 -24.16 -21.40 -20.24
N ALA A 659 -23.90 -20.44 -21.13
CA ALA A 659 -23.66 -19.05 -20.74
C ALA A 659 -24.98 -18.32 -20.43
N VAL A 660 -24.97 -17.51 -19.38
CA VAL A 660 -26.10 -16.72 -18.89
C VAL A 660 -25.76 -15.23 -19.02
N GLU A 661 -26.70 -14.44 -19.51
CA GLU A 661 -26.57 -12.97 -19.57
C GLU A 661 -26.83 -12.36 -18.18
N VAL A 662 -25.79 -11.79 -17.58
CA VAL A 662 -25.86 -11.00 -16.34
C VAL A 662 -26.02 -9.54 -16.73
N LYS A 663 -27.14 -8.91 -16.32
CA LYS A 663 -27.50 -7.53 -16.70
C LYS A 663 -28.14 -6.68 -15.58
N ALA A 664 -28.10 -7.16 -14.34
CA ALA A 664 -28.60 -6.45 -13.17
C ALA A 664 -27.61 -6.62 -12.02
N ASP A 665 -27.46 -5.59 -11.18
CA ASP A 665 -26.61 -5.63 -10.00
C ASP A 665 -27.13 -6.68 -9.00
N GLU A 666 -26.25 -7.56 -8.53
CA GLU A 666 -26.59 -8.77 -7.77
C GLU A 666 -26.63 -8.54 -6.25
N PHE A 667 -25.89 -7.55 -5.76
CA PHE A 667 -25.74 -7.26 -4.32
C PHE A 667 -26.96 -6.63 -3.60
N PRO A 668 -27.89 -5.89 -4.26
CA PRO A 668 -29.02 -5.27 -3.58
C PRO A 668 -29.96 -6.26 -2.88
N ARG A 669 -30.40 -5.91 -1.67
CA ARG A 669 -31.31 -6.72 -0.84
C ARG A 669 -32.66 -6.04 -0.70
N HIS A 670 -33.55 -6.30 -1.66
CA HIS A 670 -34.90 -5.74 -1.69
C HIS A 670 -35.69 -6.07 -0.41
N GLY A 671 -36.55 -5.15 0.03
CA GLY A 671 -37.31 -5.27 1.28
C GLY A 671 -36.49 -5.02 2.56
N SER A 672 -35.27 -4.47 2.45
CA SER A 672 -34.45 -4.07 3.59
C SER A 672 -35.19 -3.12 4.53
N ASN A 673 -35.05 -3.34 5.84
CA ASN A 673 -35.75 -2.58 6.86
C ASN A 673 -34.97 -2.54 8.18
N VAL A 674 -35.18 -1.49 8.98
CA VAL A 674 -34.39 -1.25 10.20
C VAL A 674 -34.56 -2.40 11.21
N GLY A 675 -35.75 -3.01 11.27
CA GLY A 675 -36.05 -4.16 12.13
C GLY A 675 -35.43 -5.50 11.70
N SER A 676 -34.79 -5.58 10.53
CA SER A 676 -33.94 -6.71 10.13
C SER A 676 -32.45 -6.37 10.28
N LEU A 677 -32.02 -5.15 9.92
CA LEU A 677 -30.63 -4.72 10.10
C LEU A 677 -30.22 -4.64 11.58
N SER A 678 -31.06 -4.13 12.47
CA SER A 678 -30.73 -3.97 13.90
C SER A 678 -30.39 -5.28 14.63
N LYS A 679 -30.83 -6.42 14.08
CA LYS A 679 -30.54 -7.77 14.60
C LYS A 679 -29.16 -8.29 14.18
N LEU A 680 -28.48 -7.63 13.24
CA LEU A 680 -27.15 -7.99 12.79
C LEU A 680 -26.10 -7.66 13.86
N ARG A 681 -25.19 -8.61 14.06
CA ARG A 681 -24.06 -8.47 14.99
C ARG A 681 -22.96 -7.62 14.35
N PRO A 682 -22.22 -6.82 15.13
CA PRO A 682 -20.99 -6.15 14.66
C PRO A 682 -19.98 -7.14 14.08
N CYS A 683 -19.31 -6.72 13.00
CA CYS A 683 -18.37 -7.56 12.27
C CYS A 683 -16.93 -7.46 12.81
N PHE A 684 -16.50 -6.24 13.16
CA PHE A 684 -15.08 -5.93 13.40
C PHE A 684 -14.74 -5.84 14.89
N ILE A 685 -15.49 -5.04 15.66
CA ILE A 685 -15.35 -4.96 17.12
C ILE A 685 -16.41 -5.86 17.77
N LYS A 686 -15.98 -6.79 18.65
CA LYS A 686 -16.83 -7.87 19.20
C LYS A 686 -17.07 -7.82 20.71
N ASP A 687 -16.54 -6.81 21.39
CA ASP A 687 -16.69 -6.60 22.84
C ASP A 687 -18.07 -6.02 23.26
N GLY A 688 -18.91 -5.66 22.29
CA GLY A 688 -20.22 -5.03 22.49
C GLY A 688 -20.27 -3.55 22.14
N SER A 689 -19.12 -2.89 21.94
CA SER A 689 -19.03 -1.48 21.53
C SER A 689 -19.08 -1.23 20.01
N GLY A 690 -18.93 -2.29 19.21
CA GLY A 690 -18.96 -2.21 17.75
C GLY A 690 -20.31 -1.83 17.16
N THR A 691 -20.29 -1.06 16.08
CA THR A 691 -21.46 -0.52 15.38
C THR A 691 -21.56 -0.98 13.92
N VAL A 692 -20.44 -1.37 13.30
CA VAL A 692 -20.37 -1.68 11.87
C VAL A 692 -20.72 -3.15 11.61
N THR A 693 -21.65 -3.39 10.70
CA THR A 693 -22.21 -4.71 10.36
C THR A 693 -22.22 -4.97 8.86
N ALA A 694 -22.36 -6.23 8.45
CA ALA A 694 -22.61 -6.62 7.04
C ALA A 694 -23.97 -6.12 6.47
N GLY A 695 -24.77 -5.40 7.27
CA GLY A 695 -25.95 -4.67 6.83
C GLY A 695 -25.68 -3.20 6.49
N ASN A 696 -24.66 -2.59 7.10
CA ASN A 696 -24.34 -1.15 6.99
C ASN A 696 -22.93 -0.86 6.45
N ALA A 697 -22.24 -1.90 5.96
CA ALA A 697 -21.00 -1.85 5.18
C ALA A 697 -21.24 -2.25 3.71
N SER A 698 -20.38 -1.81 2.79
CA SER A 698 -20.39 -2.31 1.42
C SER A 698 -19.92 -3.77 1.32
N GLY A 699 -20.30 -4.44 0.24
CA GLY A 699 -19.81 -5.77 -0.07
C GLY A 699 -18.36 -5.82 -0.55
N MET A 700 -17.83 -7.05 -0.65
CA MET A 700 -16.77 -7.39 -1.58
C MET A 700 -17.45 -7.79 -2.91
N ASN A 701 -16.95 -7.34 -4.05
CA ASN A 701 -17.69 -7.40 -5.31
C ASN A 701 -16.77 -7.45 -6.54
N ASP A 702 -17.33 -7.85 -7.69
CA ASP A 702 -16.65 -7.87 -9.00
C ASP A 702 -17.29 -6.86 -9.97
N GLY A 703 -16.49 -6.27 -10.87
CA GLY A 703 -17.02 -5.44 -11.98
C GLY A 703 -15.99 -4.55 -12.67
N ALA A 704 -16.40 -3.89 -13.77
CA ALA A 704 -15.59 -2.91 -14.49
C ALA A 704 -16.44 -1.72 -14.98
N ALA A 705 -15.85 -0.53 -15.05
CA ALA A 705 -16.48 0.71 -15.49
C ALA A 705 -15.49 1.54 -16.31
N ALA A 706 -15.97 2.22 -17.34
CA ALA A 706 -15.17 3.01 -18.26
C ALA A 706 -15.88 4.29 -18.71
N VAL A 707 -15.08 5.27 -19.12
CA VAL A 707 -15.49 6.49 -19.81
C VAL A 707 -14.56 6.75 -21.01
N VAL A 708 -15.07 7.45 -22.03
CA VAL A 708 -14.25 8.02 -23.11
C VAL A 708 -14.08 9.51 -22.86
N LEU A 709 -12.82 9.94 -22.80
CA LEU A 709 -12.39 11.32 -22.65
C LEU A 709 -11.83 11.85 -23.97
N MET A 710 -12.08 13.13 -24.24
CA MET A 710 -11.40 13.90 -25.31
C MET A 710 -11.41 15.39 -24.95
N SER A 711 -10.69 16.21 -25.70
CA SER A 711 -10.86 17.67 -25.60
C SER A 711 -12.25 18.08 -26.10
N GLN A 712 -12.81 19.17 -25.58
CA GLN A 712 -14.09 19.70 -26.04
C GLN A 712 -14.02 20.07 -27.54
N SER A 713 -12.89 20.62 -27.99
CA SER A 713 -12.64 20.96 -29.39
C SER A 713 -12.63 19.74 -30.32
N GLU A 714 -12.13 18.58 -29.87
CA GLU A 714 -12.19 17.33 -30.65
C GLU A 714 -13.61 16.75 -30.66
N ALA A 715 -14.35 16.83 -29.55
CA ALA A 715 -15.76 16.43 -29.50
C ALA A 715 -16.63 17.26 -30.45
N GLU A 716 -16.46 18.60 -30.43
CA GLU A 716 -17.13 19.54 -31.35
C GLU A 716 -16.78 19.25 -32.82
N LYS A 717 -15.49 19.06 -33.13
CA LYS A 717 -14.99 18.69 -34.47
C LYS A 717 -15.55 17.36 -34.97
N ARG A 718 -15.82 16.40 -34.09
CA ARG A 718 -16.44 15.09 -34.40
C ARG A 718 -17.97 15.13 -34.42
N GLY A 719 -18.60 16.22 -33.98
CA GLY A 719 -20.05 16.28 -33.77
C GLY A 719 -20.56 15.40 -32.63
N VAL A 720 -19.67 14.92 -31.75
CA VAL A 720 -20.01 14.04 -30.62
C VAL A 720 -20.49 14.90 -29.46
N LYS A 721 -21.74 14.71 -29.02
CA LYS A 721 -22.29 15.45 -27.88
C LYS A 721 -21.72 14.92 -26.55
N PRO A 722 -21.08 15.76 -25.72
CA PRO A 722 -20.65 15.37 -24.37
C PRO A 722 -21.81 14.95 -23.45
N LEU A 723 -21.51 14.04 -22.51
CA LEU A 723 -22.32 13.84 -21.32
C LEU A 723 -22.05 14.97 -20.32
N ALA A 724 -20.78 15.26 -20.03
CA ALA A 724 -20.37 16.36 -19.18
C ALA A 724 -18.94 16.82 -19.45
N ARG A 725 -18.64 18.05 -19.05
CA ARG A 725 -17.29 18.63 -18.97
C ARG A 725 -16.69 18.34 -17.59
N ILE A 726 -15.42 17.93 -17.53
CA ILE A 726 -14.67 17.86 -16.27
C ILE A 726 -14.29 19.29 -15.88
N VAL A 727 -14.64 19.71 -14.66
CA VAL A 727 -14.46 21.09 -14.19
C VAL A 727 -13.26 21.21 -13.28
N SER A 728 -13.10 20.27 -12.35
CA SER A 728 -11.99 20.22 -11.41
C SER A 728 -11.80 18.81 -10.84
N SER A 729 -10.66 18.58 -10.21
CA SER A 729 -10.48 17.44 -9.30
C SER A 729 -9.53 17.77 -8.15
N ALA A 730 -9.63 16.99 -7.09
CA ALA A 730 -8.74 17.04 -5.93
C ALA A 730 -8.43 15.63 -5.44
N GLN A 731 -7.20 15.46 -4.96
CA GLN A 731 -6.75 14.31 -4.17
C GLN A 731 -6.05 14.85 -2.93
N VAL A 732 -6.27 14.22 -1.78
CA VAL A 732 -5.83 14.68 -0.45
C VAL A 732 -5.38 13.51 0.41
N GLY A 733 -4.46 13.78 1.35
CA GLY A 733 -4.05 12.85 2.40
C GLY A 733 -4.61 13.28 3.77
N LEU A 734 -4.75 12.32 4.68
CA LEU A 734 -5.22 12.47 6.04
C LEU A 734 -4.76 11.27 6.90
N GLU A 735 -5.07 11.30 8.20
CA GLU A 735 -4.78 10.21 9.13
C GLU A 735 -5.42 8.86 8.69
N PRO A 736 -4.62 7.81 8.43
CA PRO A 736 -5.13 6.49 8.02
C PRO A 736 -6.18 5.88 8.96
N ALA A 737 -6.06 6.10 10.27
CA ALA A 737 -7.01 5.57 11.26
C ALA A 737 -8.46 6.06 11.06
N VAL A 738 -8.67 7.16 10.31
CA VAL A 738 -9.98 7.74 10.00
C VAL A 738 -10.19 7.96 8.49
N MET A 739 -9.53 7.18 7.64
CA MET A 739 -9.53 7.33 6.16
C MET A 739 -10.91 7.58 5.51
N GLY A 740 -11.99 7.07 6.12
CA GLY A 740 -13.38 7.28 5.71
C GLY A 740 -13.79 8.74 5.56
N ILE A 741 -13.19 9.67 6.32
CA ILE A 741 -13.51 11.12 6.21
C ILE A 741 -12.76 11.84 5.08
N GLY A 742 -11.93 11.15 4.30
CA GLY A 742 -11.20 11.71 3.14
C GLY A 742 -12.05 12.47 2.10
N PRO A 743 -13.32 12.14 1.84
CA PRO A 743 -14.20 12.94 0.99
C PRO A 743 -14.41 14.38 1.48
N ILE A 744 -14.36 14.68 2.78
CA ILE A 744 -14.59 16.03 3.32
C ILE A 744 -13.59 17.05 2.74
N PRO A 745 -12.26 16.90 2.95
CA PRO A 745 -11.28 17.77 2.32
C PRO A 745 -11.26 17.64 0.79
N ALA A 746 -11.45 16.44 0.24
CA ALA A 746 -11.42 16.24 -1.22
C ALA A 746 -12.54 17.02 -1.93
N ILE A 747 -13.78 16.93 -1.44
CA ILE A 747 -14.94 17.66 -1.99
C ILE A 747 -14.75 19.17 -1.80
N ARG A 748 -14.37 19.64 -0.60
CA ARG A 748 -14.12 21.07 -0.34
C ARG A 748 -13.12 21.65 -1.35
N THR A 749 -11.94 21.04 -1.51
CA THR A 749 -10.91 21.50 -2.46
C THR A 749 -11.30 21.33 -3.94
N ALA A 750 -12.09 20.32 -4.31
CA ALA A 750 -12.57 20.18 -5.69
C ALA A 750 -13.61 21.27 -6.05
N VAL A 751 -14.56 21.52 -5.16
CA VAL A 751 -15.62 22.52 -5.31
C VAL A 751 -15.04 23.94 -5.33
N GLU A 752 -14.09 24.23 -4.45
CA GLU A 752 -13.28 25.46 -4.46
C GLU A 752 -12.56 25.67 -5.81
N LYS A 753 -11.84 24.65 -6.31
CA LYS A 753 -11.18 24.69 -7.64
C LYS A 753 -12.16 24.84 -8.82
N ALA A 754 -13.42 24.48 -8.66
CA ALA A 754 -14.46 24.69 -9.66
C ALA A 754 -15.05 26.12 -9.62
N GLY A 755 -14.73 26.91 -8.59
CA GLY A 755 -15.35 28.21 -8.33
C GLY A 755 -16.83 28.08 -7.95
N TRP A 756 -17.18 27.00 -7.23
CA TRP A 756 -18.56 26.64 -6.88
C TRP A 756 -18.79 26.69 -5.36
N GLN A 757 -20.07 26.80 -4.97
CA GLN A 757 -20.51 26.53 -3.60
C GLN A 757 -21.17 25.14 -3.50
N LEU A 758 -21.20 24.54 -2.31
CA LEU A 758 -21.76 23.18 -2.11
C LEU A 758 -23.25 23.10 -2.43
N GLU A 759 -23.98 24.18 -2.18
CA GLU A 759 -25.42 24.31 -2.39
C GLU A 759 -25.81 24.26 -3.88
N GLU A 760 -24.90 24.74 -4.75
CA GLU A 760 -25.06 24.77 -6.21
C GLU A 760 -24.91 23.40 -6.87
N VAL A 761 -24.28 22.44 -6.21
CA VAL A 761 -24.12 21.07 -6.75
C VAL A 761 -25.49 20.39 -6.74
N ASP A 762 -25.98 19.94 -7.89
CA ASP A 762 -27.31 19.33 -8.02
C ASP A 762 -27.34 17.91 -7.48
N LEU A 763 -26.28 17.12 -7.73
CA LEU A 763 -26.15 15.72 -7.32
C LEU A 763 -24.74 15.40 -6.81
N PHE A 764 -24.67 14.56 -5.78
CA PHE A 764 -23.43 13.99 -5.26
C PHE A 764 -23.49 12.45 -5.33
N GLU A 765 -22.43 11.82 -5.82
CA GLU A 765 -22.19 10.38 -5.61
C GLU A 765 -20.96 10.22 -4.69
N VAL A 766 -21.22 9.94 -3.41
CA VAL A 766 -20.21 9.75 -2.37
C VAL A 766 -20.18 8.28 -1.96
N ASN A 767 -19.06 7.60 -2.22
CA ASN A 767 -19.00 6.14 -2.09
C ASN A 767 -19.25 5.64 -0.64
N GLU A 768 -20.12 4.64 -0.51
CA GLU A 768 -20.60 4.15 0.77
C GLU A 768 -19.82 2.91 1.23
N ALA A 769 -18.50 3.03 1.43
CA ALA A 769 -17.70 1.92 1.95
C ALA A 769 -18.26 1.43 3.31
N PHE A 770 -18.67 2.38 4.15
CA PHE A 770 -19.38 2.13 5.40
C PHE A 770 -20.38 3.26 5.68
N ALA A 771 -21.53 2.95 6.28
CA ALA A 771 -22.53 3.96 6.66
C ALA A 771 -21.98 4.99 7.65
N ALA A 772 -21.11 4.55 8.58
CA ALA A 772 -20.42 5.43 9.53
C ALA A 772 -19.74 6.63 8.85
N GLN A 773 -18.94 6.37 7.81
CA GLN A 773 -18.24 7.44 7.08
C GLN A 773 -19.16 8.23 6.14
N SER A 774 -20.15 7.59 5.52
CA SER A 774 -21.12 8.32 4.69
C SER A 774 -21.93 9.33 5.50
N VAL A 775 -22.43 8.94 6.68
CA VAL A 775 -23.17 9.83 7.58
C VAL A 775 -22.26 10.93 8.15
N ALA A 776 -21.01 10.61 8.50
CA ALA A 776 -20.04 11.61 8.93
C ALA A 776 -19.74 12.66 7.85
N VAL A 777 -19.48 12.22 6.60
CA VAL A 777 -19.22 13.11 5.45
C VAL A 777 -20.42 14.00 5.13
N VAL A 778 -21.64 13.44 5.08
CA VAL A 778 -22.87 14.22 4.81
C VAL A 778 -23.12 15.26 5.90
N LYS A 779 -22.92 14.89 7.17
CA LYS A 779 -23.06 15.76 8.35
C LYS A 779 -22.03 16.91 8.35
N GLU A 780 -20.76 16.59 8.14
CA GLU A 780 -19.61 17.52 8.18
C GLU A 780 -19.58 18.50 6.99
N LEU A 781 -20.14 18.09 5.84
CA LEU A 781 -20.28 18.95 4.67
C LEU A 781 -21.66 19.65 4.59
N GLY A 782 -22.59 19.37 5.50
CA GLY A 782 -23.93 19.94 5.49
C GLY A 782 -24.77 19.57 4.26
N LEU A 783 -24.48 18.43 3.60
CA LEU A 783 -25.10 18.09 2.32
C LEU A 783 -26.58 17.74 2.49
N ASN A 784 -27.42 18.18 1.54
CA ASN A 784 -28.78 17.70 1.45
C ASN A 784 -28.78 16.20 1.05
N ALA A 785 -29.27 15.34 1.95
CA ALA A 785 -29.33 13.90 1.73
C ALA A 785 -30.17 13.48 0.50
N ASP A 786 -31.08 14.33 0.02
CA ASP A 786 -31.86 14.08 -1.21
C ASP A 786 -31.10 14.42 -2.50
N LYS A 787 -29.92 15.04 -2.39
CA LYS A 787 -28.96 15.22 -3.49
C LYS A 787 -27.85 14.16 -3.52
N VAL A 788 -27.62 13.45 -2.41
CA VAL A 788 -26.52 12.48 -2.25
C VAL A 788 -27.02 11.07 -2.55
N ASN A 789 -26.35 10.31 -3.42
CA ASN A 789 -26.60 8.90 -3.73
C ASN A 789 -28.09 8.61 -4.03
N VAL A 790 -28.64 9.35 -4.99
CA VAL A 790 -30.08 9.35 -5.29
C VAL A 790 -30.59 8.03 -5.90
N SER A 791 -29.69 7.20 -6.42
CA SER A 791 -29.97 5.84 -6.91
C SER A 791 -29.59 4.75 -5.88
N GLY A 792 -29.25 5.16 -4.65
CA GLY A 792 -28.52 4.35 -3.66
C GLY A 792 -27.03 4.23 -4.03
N GLY A 793 -26.24 3.61 -3.15
CA GLY A 793 -24.79 3.60 -3.24
C GLY A 793 -24.15 2.25 -2.91
N ALA A 794 -22.91 2.25 -2.42
CA ALA A 794 -22.12 1.02 -2.31
C ALA A 794 -22.57 0.03 -1.21
N ILE A 795 -23.43 0.43 -0.26
CA ILE A 795 -24.04 -0.50 0.72
C ILE A 795 -25.08 -1.42 0.04
N SER A 796 -25.69 -0.97 -1.05
CA SER A 796 -26.68 -1.71 -1.84
C SER A 796 -26.12 -2.24 -3.16
N LEU A 797 -25.40 -1.42 -3.90
CA LEU A 797 -24.80 -1.76 -5.20
C LEU A 797 -23.51 -2.59 -5.08
N GLY A 798 -22.75 -2.44 -3.99
CA GLY A 798 -21.45 -3.09 -3.79
C GLY A 798 -20.23 -2.20 -4.11
N HIS A 799 -19.03 -2.70 -3.79
CA HIS A 799 -17.77 -1.94 -3.85
C HIS A 799 -16.58 -2.74 -4.44
N PRO A 800 -16.53 -3.01 -5.77
CA PRO A 800 -15.32 -3.53 -6.40
C PRO A 800 -14.26 -2.43 -6.40
N LEU A 801 -13.15 -2.62 -5.68
CA LEU A 801 -12.22 -1.55 -5.26
C LEU A 801 -11.75 -0.65 -6.43
N GLY A 802 -11.03 -1.21 -7.40
CA GLY A 802 -10.47 -0.49 -8.55
C GLY A 802 -11.52 0.12 -9.48
N MET A 803 -12.66 -0.54 -9.65
CA MET A 803 -13.81 -0.06 -10.42
C MET A 803 -14.49 1.16 -9.80
N SER A 804 -14.63 1.17 -8.47
CA SER A 804 -15.67 1.96 -7.79
C SER A 804 -15.58 3.46 -8.03
N GLY A 805 -14.36 4.01 -8.13
CA GLY A 805 -14.16 5.41 -8.47
C GLY A 805 -14.70 5.82 -9.85
N CYS A 806 -14.64 4.92 -10.84
CA CYS A 806 -15.29 5.15 -12.12
C CYS A 806 -16.80 4.85 -12.03
N ARG A 807 -17.21 3.81 -11.28
CA ARG A 807 -18.63 3.44 -11.09
C ARG A 807 -19.46 4.61 -10.58
N VAL A 808 -19.03 5.31 -9.52
CA VAL A 808 -19.76 6.48 -8.99
C VAL A 808 -19.85 7.62 -10.01
N LEU A 809 -18.81 7.84 -10.82
CA LEU A 809 -18.83 8.86 -11.88
C LEU A 809 -19.80 8.49 -13.01
N VAL A 810 -19.81 7.22 -13.45
CA VAL A 810 -20.77 6.71 -14.44
C VAL A 810 -22.20 6.94 -13.94
N THR A 811 -22.53 6.49 -12.72
CA THR A 811 -23.86 6.66 -12.14
C THR A 811 -24.25 8.13 -11.99
N LEU A 812 -23.32 9.01 -11.59
CA LEU A 812 -23.54 10.47 -11.50
C LEU A 812 -23.91 11.09 -12.86
N LEU A 813 -23.20 10.73 -13.93
CA LEU A 813 -23.44 11.28 -15.28
C LEU A 813 -24.82 10.91 -15.80
N HIS A 814 -25.21 9.64 -15.68
CA HIS A 814 -26.53 9.16 -16.10
C HIS A 814 -27.65 9.70 -15.18
N ALA A 815 -27.38 9.90 -13.88
CA ALA A 815 -28.30 10.55 -12.95
C ALA A 815 -28.53 12.04 -13.30
N LEU A 816 -27.48 12.83 -13.56
CA LEU A 816 -27.59 14.23 -14.03
C LEU A 816 -28.38 14.34 -15.33
N GLN A 817 -28.14 13.41 -16.28
CA GLN A 817 -28.91 13.38 -17.53
C GLN A 817 -30.40 13.05 -17.27
N ARG A 818 -30.68 12.13 -16.32
CA ARG A 818 -32.04 11.68 -15.99
C ARG A 818 -32.86 12.72 -15.22
N THR A 819 -32.25 13.42 -14.26
CA THR A 819 -32.91 14.46 -13.45
C THR A 819 -32.92 15.83 -14.12
N GLY A 820 -32.14 16.01 -15.19
CA GLY A 820 -31.91 17.30 -15.85
C GLY A 820 -30.85 18.17 -15.16
N GLY A 821 -30.32 17.74 -14.01
CA GLY A 821 -29.28 18.45 -13.23
C GLY A 821 -28.03 18.80 -14.04
N ARG A 822 -27.31 19.82 -13.59
CA ARG A 822 -26.17 20.43 -14.28
C ARG A 822 -24.85 20.22 -13.56
N LYS A 823 -24.75 20.54 -12.26
CA LYS A 823 -23.50 20.41 -11.49
C LYS A 823 -23.49 19.11 -10.69
N GLY A 824 -22.43 18.31 -10.79
CA GLY A 824 -22.29 17.09 -10.00
C GLY A 824 -20.89 16.90 -9.40
N VAL A 825 -20.83 16.17 -8.28
CA VAL A 825 -19.58 15.78 -7.61
C VAL A 825 -19.54 14.28 -7.34
N ALA A 826 -18.48 13.61 -7.80
CA ALA A 826 -18.18 12.22 -7.45
C ALA A 826 -17.00 12.18 -6.47
N SER A 827 -17.09 11.41 -5.38
CA SER A 827 -16.02 11.34 -4.37
C SER A 827 -15.98 10.03 -3.57
N LEU A 828 -14.77 9.63 -3.13
CA LEU A 828 -14.50 8.39 -2.40
C LEU A 828 -13.45 8.59 -1.31
N CYS A 829 -13.63 7.90 -0.18
CA CYS A 829 -12.57 7.60 0.77
C CYS A 829 -11.60 6.56 0.19
N ILE A 830 -10.37 6.51 0.69
CA ILE A 830 -9.32 5.62 0.19
C ILE A 830 -8.50 5.09 1.37
N GLY A 831 -8.36 3.77 1.48
CA GLY A 831 -7.54 3.11 2.50
C GLY A 831 -6.10 3.61 2.53
N GLY A 832 -5.48 3.63 3.72
CA GLY A 832 -4.19 4.26 3.93
C GLY A 832 -4.24 5.80 4.03
N GLY A 833 -5.42 6.38 4.29
CA GLY A 833 -5.56 7.79 4.66
C GLY A 833 -5.59 8.76 3.47
N MET A 834 -6.42 8.52 2.47
CA MET A 834 -6.60 9.44 1.34
C MET A 834 -8.06 9.69 0.97
N GLY A 835 -8.30 10.75 0.18
CA GLY A 835 -9.58 11.05 -0.44
C GLY A 835 -9.42 11.58 -1.86
N ILE A 836 -10.43 11.37 -2.70
CA ILE A 836 -10.47 11.88 -4.08
C ILE A 836 -11.87 12.44 -4.41
N ALA A 837 -11.92 13.53 -5.18
CA ALA A 837 -13.16 14.10 -5.69
C ALA A 837 -12.99 14.69 -7.11
N MET A 838 -14.07 14.68 -7.90
CA MET A 838 -14.15 15.28 -9.22
C MET A 838 -15.47 16.06 -9.38
N CYS A 839 -15.38 17.29 -9.89
CA CYS A 839 -16.55 18.10 -10.25
C CYS A 839 -16.81 17.99 -11.76
N VAL A 840 -18.05 17.73 -12.15
CA VAL A 840 -18.50 17.63 -13.55
C VAL A 840 -19.70 18.53 -13.82
N GLU A 841 -19.75 19.13 -15.01
CA GLU A 841 -20.85 19.99 -15.46
C GLU A 841 -21.49 19.44 -16.74
N ARG A 842 -22.77 19.12 -16.69
CA ARG A 842 -23.54 18.59 -17.83
C ARG A 842 -23.72 19.65 -18.92
N SER A 843 -23.51 19.25 -20.17
CA SER A 843 -23.72 20.06 -21.40
C SER A 843 -25.16 20.05 -21.88
#